data_AF-A0A1E4B9G3-F1
#
_entry.id   AF-A0A1E4B9G3-F1
#
_cell.length_a   1.000
_cell.length_b   1.000
_cell.length_c   1.000
_cell.angle_alpha   90.00
_cell.angle_beta   90.00
_cell.angle_gamma   90.00
#
_symmetry.space_group_name_H-M   'P 1'
#
loop_
_entity.id
_entity.type
_entity.pdbx_description
1 polymer ?
#
loop_
_entity_poly.entity_id
_entity_poly.type
_entity_poly.pdbx_seq_one_letter_code
_entity_poly.pdbx_strand_id
1 'polypeptide(L)'
;MAITNRDRVTRGLDLLRDGLQPFVERELKSKYGDRWPAELRAGLAGRNIGMGDNPLQDPQVLLFVTDKLWGPVFGNILSRSDRTLALELTDVRNKWAHADSFSSDDVDRALDSVERLLNSVAAPQADEVRKLKLDLRRTIYDEQVRGAHRRAGGTLIEPTAASTISAWRDVVTPHADVASGRYQQAEFAADLWQVHIGEGSDEYKKPAEFFRRTYLTESLKQLLIGGIQRISGQGGDPVVQLQTNFGGGKTHSMLALYHLFSGARIPDLPGVDTLLAEAGVKSLPKAKRVVLVGNKISAGSPSTKPDGTVVRTLWGELAYQLGGKKAYARIREDDERATSPGDTLRELFVEHGPALILIDEWVAYARQLHDQSDLPAGSFETQFTFAQALTESAKLAGNCLLVISLPASDTTGSPHTLSDDVEVGGVRGRTALDRLRNVVGRVESSWRPATAEEGFEIVRRRLFEPIAGDAGFKQRDITARAFAELYRSQTGEFPSESRTVDYEKRIQAAYPIHPEVFDRLYTDWSTLVKFQRTRGVLRLMAAVIHSLWEKGDRNPLILPSTIPIDDPRVQFELTRYLSDNWVPIIEKDVDGPSSLPKKLDENPALGRLHAARRVARTIYLGSAPHSGTAHRGIDDQRIKLGCVMPGEPPAVYGDALRQLAAAATYLYQDESRAWYDTQPTVTKLAADRAEQLKRSPDKVAHEIEERLRLDLRKHGDFSRIHPVPRSGADVPDDLDARLVVLSAEYPYAGEPDNAAFNAARAILESRGNAPRLYRNTLVFLAADKARLQDLDEAVRKYLAWESILAEKETLNLTPFQQRQAESQRRTAESTVTARLPEAYQWLIIPEQATPQEPISLRAAKLTGSDALAVRASRKLKSEETLIGALGSTVLRMRMDDVPLWRGDHVEVRQLVEDFAKYPYLPRLAGAEVLVRAARDGVALLTWETDTFAFAESYDQTGKRYRGLRCGQQVQSIAVEGAGLLVKPSAAREQLDRVQPGGQPPRPTPPEGLGVEPGGGGRGRPSVPPPPTPPALPKRYYGTVTLEAARVGRDAGKIAEEVISHLAGLDGAKVTVTLEISAEVPGGVPENVVRIVMENGRTLRFAGQGFERE
;
A
#
# COMPACT_ATOMS: atom_id res chain seq x y z
N MET A 1 -0.66 18.04 46.08
CA MET A 1 -2.03 17.49 46.01
C MET A 1 -2.89 18.49 45.26
N ALA A 2 -3.92 18.06 44.54
CA ALA A 2 -4.86 19.00 43.91
C ALA A 2 -5.78 19.63 44.97
N ILE A 3 -6.03 20.93 44.87
CA ILE A 3 -6.96 21.65 45.74
C ILE A 3 -8.39 21.24 45.35
N THR A 4 -9.22 20.81 46.30
CA THR A 4 -10.61 20.42 46.00
C THR A 4 -11.52 21.64 45.85
N ASN A 5 -12.68 21.45 45.25
CA ASN A 5 -13.71 22.50 45.16
C ASN A 5 -14.15 23.00 46.55
N ARG A 6 -14.23 22.11 47.53
CA ARG A 6 -14.54 22.46 48.92
C ARG A 6 -13.43 23.33 49.53
N ASP A 7 -12.16 23.01 49.30
CA ASP A 7 -11.02 23.80 49.79
C ASP A 7 -10.97 25.21 49.16
N ARG A 8 -11.35 25.34 47.88
CA ARG A 8 -11.49 26.64 47.21
C ARG A 8 -12.57 27.50 47.87
N VAL A 9 -13.73 26.92 48.20
CA VAL A 9 -14.80 27.62 48.93
C VAL A 9 -14.36 28.00 50.35
N THR A 10 -13.67 27.10 51.07
CA THR A 10 -13.09 27.41 52.39
C THR A 10 -12.21 28.67 52.32
N ARG A 11 -11.22 28.68 51.42
CA ARG A 11 -10.31 29.83 51.24
C ARG A 11 -11.04 31.10 50.81
N GLY A 12 -12.08 30.98 49.98
CA GLY A 12 -12.94 32.12 49.61
C GLY A 12 -13.68 32.71 50.81
N LEU A 13 -14.18 31.87 51.73
CA LEU A 13 -14.86 32.31 52.95
C LEU A 13 -13.88 32.86 54.01
N ASP A 14 -12.65 32.34 54.08
CA ASP A 14 -11.57 32.91 54.89
C ASP A 14 -11.20 34.33 54.42
N LEU A 15 -10.93 34.49 53.11
CA LEU A 15 -10.62 35.80 52.51
C LEU A 15 -11.79 36.78 52.62
N LEU A 16 -13.03 36.28 52.56
CA LEU A 16 -14.24 37.06 52.82
C LEU A 16 -14.27 37.62 54.25
N ARG A 17 -13.98 36.78 55.27
CA ARG A 17 -13.87 37.23 56.67
C ARG A 17 -12.81 38.31 56.80
N ASP A 18 -11.60 38.03 56.34
CA ASP A 18 -10.43 38.87 56.59
C ASP A 18 -10.55 40.25 55.91
N GLY A 19 -11.27 40.35 54.79
CA GLY A 19 -11.58 41.61 54.13
C GLY A 19 -12.83 42.34 54.67
N LEU A 20 -13.87 41.60 55.09
CA LEU A 20 -15.15 42.19 55.52
C LEU A 20 -15.17 42.57 57.01
N GLN A 21 -14.42 41.88 57.88
CA GLN A 21 -14.38 42.17 59.32
C GLN A 21 -13.94 43.61 59.64
N PRO A 22 -12.82 44.15 59.09
CA PRO A 22 -12.38 45.51 59.41
C PRO A 22 -13.36 46.58 58.93
N PHE A 23 -14.09 46.33 57.84
CA PHE A 23 -15.15 47.19 57.35
C PHE A 23 -16.35 47.21 58.31
N VAL A 24 -16.86 46.03 58.67
CA VAL A 24 -18.02 45.90 59.58
C VAL A 24 -17.74 46.53 60.95
N GLU A 25 -16.56 46.28 61.52
CA GLU A 25 -16.16 46.88 62.80
C GLU A 25 -16.05 48.41 62.72
N ARG A 26 -15.44 48.94 61.64
CA ARG A 26 -15.30 50.38 61.41
C ARG A 26 -16.64 51.10 61.33
N GLU A 27 -17.59 50.58 60.54
CA GLU A 27 -18.89 51.25 60.37
C GLU A 27 -19.80 51.13 61.60
N LEU A 28 -19.72 50.01 62.34
CA LEU A 28 -20.41 49.87 63.62
C LEU A 28 -19.85 50.86 64.66
N LYS A 29 -18.53 50.98 64.77
CA LYS A 29 -17.88 51.94 65.68
C LYS A 29 -18.14 53.39 65.27
N SER A 30 -18.12 53.68 63.97
CA SER A 30 -18.45 54.99 63.39
C SER A 30 -19.86 55.44 63.78
N LYS A 31 -20.85 54.55 63.67
CA LYS A 31 -22.25 54.90 63.99
C LYS A 31 -22.57 54.93 65.49
N TYR A 32 -22.06 53.96 66.25
CA TYR A 32 -22.53 53.71 67.63
C TYR A 32 -21.54 54.14 68.72
N GLY A 33 -20.34 54.60 68.35
CA GLY A 33 -19.26 54.90 69.30
C GLY A 33 -18.87 53.67 70.11
N ASP A 34 -18.39 53.86 71.35
CA ASP A 34 -17.94 52.75 72.21
C ASP A 34 -19.05 51.78 72.64
N ARG A 35 -20.33 52.07 72.32
CA ARG A 35 -21.47 51.17 72.52
C ARG A 35 -21.65 50.15 71.39
N TRP A 36 -20.88 50.24 70.29
CA TRP A 36 -20.98 49.33 69.15
C TRP A 36 -20.95 47.81 69.50
N PRO A 37 -20.21 47.32 70.51
CA PRO A 37 -20.23 45.89 70.86
C PRO A 37 -21.53 45.46 71.55
N ALA A 38 -22.22 46.39 72.23
CA ALA A 38 -23.53 46.13 72.83
C ALA A 38 -24.63 46.11 71.76
N GLU A 39 -24.60 47.05 70.82
CA GLU A 39 -25.51 47.10 69.67
C GLU A 39 -25.34 45.88 68.75
N LEU A 40 -24.10 45.41 68.54
CA LEU A 40 -23.81 44.15 67.84
C LEU A 40 -24.44 42.95 68.55
N ARG A 41 -24.26 42.83 69.88
CA ARG A 41 -24.88 41.75 70.67
C ARG A 41 -26.42 41.82 70.66
N ALA A 42 -26.99 43.02 70.69
CA ALA A 42 -28.44 43.22 70.56
C ALA A 42 -28.96 42.84 69.17
N GLY A 43 -28.24 43.18 68.10
CA GLY A 43 -28.57 42.78 66.72
C GLY A 43 -28.48 41.27 66.47
N LEU A 44 -27.70 40.55 67.28
CA LEU A 44 -27.56 39.09 67.26
C LEU A 44 -28.52 38.34 68.20
N ALA A 45 -29.30 39.04 69.02
CA ALA A 45 -30.22 38.43 69.97
C ALA A 45 -31.29 37.57 69.26
N GLY A 46 -31.43 36.30 69.68
CA GLY A 46 -32.41 35.36 69.14
C GLY A 46 -31.87 34.31 68.16
N ARG A 47 -30.55 34.18 67.97
CA ARG A 47 -29.93 33.02 67.28
C ARG A 47 -28.93 32.30 68.19
N ASN A 48 -28.92 30.96 68.11
CA ASN A 48 -27.86 30.11 68.68
C ASN A 48 -26.58 30.19 67.82
N ILE A 49 -25.93 31.35 67.83
CA ILE A 49 -24.55 31.53 67.34
C ILE A 49 -23.65 31.54 68.57
N GLY A 50 -22.59 30.73 68.57
CA GLY A 50 -21.67 30.65 69.71
C GLY A 50 -20.91 31.96 69.91
N MET A 51 -21.24 32.72 70.96
CA MET A 51 -20.52 33.94 71.32
C MET A 51 -19.18 33.59 71.99
N GLY A 52 -18.14 33.43 71.16
CA GLY A 52 -16.76 33.62 71.60
C GLY A 52 -16.44 35.11 71.80
N ASP A 53 -15.24 35.41 72.32
CA ASP A 53 -14.85 36.78 72.70
C ASP A 53 -14.90 37.79 71.54
N ASN A 54 -14.70 37.34 70.30
CA ASN A 54 -14.93 38.14 69.09
C ASN A 54 -15.87 37.41 68.11
N PRO A 55 -17.18 37.74 68.08
CA PRO A 55 -18.14 37.08 67.18
C PRO A 55 -17.94 37.47 65.70
N LEU A 56 -17.18 38.53 65.37
CA LEU A 56 -16.94 38.93 63.98
C LEU A 56 -15.96 38.01 63.22
N GLN A 57 -15.35 37.03 63.89
CA GLN A 57 -14.49 36.03 63.25
C GLN A 57 -15.23 34.95 62.45
N ASP A 58 -16.57 34.87 62.55
CA ASP A 58 -17.38 33.95 61.72
C ASP A 58 -17.92 34.68 60.47
N PRO A 59 -17.62 34.21 59.23
CA PRO A 59 -18.23 34.73 58.01
C PRO A 59 -19.76 34.83 58.08
N GLN A 60 -20.45 33.92 58.77
CA GLN A 60 -21.91 33.94 58.91
C GLN A 60 -22.38 35.12 59.78
N VAL A 61 -21.61 35.52 60.80
CA VAL A 61 -21.92 36.70 61.62
C VAL A 61 -21.71 37.96 60.78
N LEU A 62 -20.60 38.08 60.05
CA LEU A 62 -20.32 39.24 59.19
C LEU A 62 -21.43 39.47 58.15
N LEU A 63 -21.83 38.40 57.44
CA LEU A 63 -22.88 38.47 56.44
C LEU A 63 -24.25 38.77 57.05
N PHE A 64 -24.61 38.09 58.16
CA PHE A 64 -25.86 38.34 58.87
C PHE A 64 -25.94 39.76 59.43
N VAL A 65 -24.87 40.30 60.01
CA VAL A 65 -24.80 41.66 60.54
C VAL A 65 -24.93 42.68 59.41
N THR A 66 -24.30 42.42 58.26
CA THR A 66 -24.41 43.27 57.06
C THR A 66 -25.85 43.37 56.55
N ASP A 67 -26.60 42.24 56.50
CA ASP A 67 -28.02 42.25 56.14
C ASP A 67 -28.93 42.84 57.25
N LYS A 68 -28.76 42.38 58.49
CA LYS A 68 -29.65 42.71 59.62
C LYS A 68 -29.57 44.17 60.02
N LEU A 69 -28.37 44.75 59.97
CA LEU A 69 -28.11 46.16 60.18
C LEU A 69 -27.97 46.94 58.86
N TRP A 70 -28.49 46.40 57.74
CA TRP A 70 -28.48 47.08 56.45
C TRP A 70 -29.10 48.48 56.51
N GLY A 71 -30.39 48.56 56.83
CA GLY A 71 -31.12 49.83 56.94
C GLY A 71 -30.45 50.87 57.87
N PRO A 72 -30.03 50.50 59.10
CA PRO A 72 -29.41 51.46 60.00
C PRO A 72 -27.94 51.79 59.70
N VAL A 73 -27.12 50.88 59.17
CA VAL A 73 -25.65 51.05 59.08
C VAL A 73 -25.18 51.07 57.62
N PHE A 74 -25.39 49.99 56.88
CA PHE A 74 -24.68 49.74 55.63
C PHE A 74 -25.37 50.30 54.38
N GLY A 75 -26.69 50.54 54.42
CA GLY A 75 -27.52 50.89 53.26
C GLY A 75 -27.31 52.30 52.69
N ASN A 76 -26.47 53.12 53.32
CA ASN A 76 -25.98 54.41 52.81
C ASN A 76 -24.56 54.31 52.19
N ILE A 77 -23.92 53.14 52.29
CA ILE A 77 -22.51 52.91 51.92
C ILE A 77 -22.41 51.83 50.83
N LEU A 78 -23.14 50.72 51.01
CA LEU A 78 -23.22 49.60 50.08
C LEU A 78 -24.54 49.65 49.31
N SER A 79 -24.55 49.11 48.08
CA SER A 79 -25.71 49.12 47.19
C SER A 79 -26.66 47.94 47.46
N ARG A 80 -27.92 48.05 47.01
CA ARG A 80 -28.88 46.91 47.12
C ARG A 80 -28.36 45.62 46.47
N SER A 81 -27.47 45.72 45.48
CA SER A 81 -26.82 44.56 44.85
C SER A 81 -25.84 43.86 45.80
N ASP A 82 -25.08 44.62 46.59
CA ASP A 82 -24.13 44.09 47.57
C ASP A 82 -24.85 43.36 48.71
N ARG A 83 -26.03 43.86 49.10
CA ARG A 83 -26.93 43.14 50.02
C ARG A 83 -27.34 41.77 49.47
N THR A 84 -27.70 41.70 48.19
CA THR A 84 -28.06 40.44 47.52
C THR A 84 -26.86 39.47 47.48
N LEU A 85 -25.64 39.99 47.22
CA LEU A 85 -24.42 39.18 47.29
C LEU A 85 -24.16 38.66 48.70
N ALA A 86 -24.38 39.46 49.74
CA ALA A 86 -24.21 39.02 51.13
C ALA A 86 -25.22 37.92 51.53
N LEU A 87 -26.45 37.98 51.01
CA LEU A 87 -27.46 36.91 51.17
C LEU A 87 -27.06 35.64 50.42
N GLU A 88 -26.64 35.74 49.16
CA GLU A 88 -26.16 34.60 48.36
C GLU A 88 -24.95 33.90 49.02
N LEU A 89 -24.00 34.68 49.54
CA LEU A 89 -22.84 34.16 50.27
C LEU A 89 -23.22 33.53 51.62
N THR A 90 -24.34 33.93 52.22
CA THR A 90 -24.88 33.27 53.42
C THR A 90 -25.30 31.84 53.09
N ASP A 91 -25.96 31.63 51.94
CA ASP A 91 -26.36 30.29 51.49
C ASP A 91 -25.16 29.44 51.04
N VAL A 92 -24.16 30.04 50.38
CA VAL A 92 -22.87 29.37 50.10
C VAL A 92 -22.19 28.89 51.38
N ARG A 93 -22.12 29.75 52.42
CA ARG A 93 -21.57 29.38 53.73
C ARG A 93 -22.41 28.27 54.38
N ASN A 94 -23.74 28.36 54.33
CA ASN A 94 -24.63 27.34 54.90
C ASN A 94 -24.38 25.96 54.25
N LYS A 95 -24.35 25.87 52.91
CA LYS A 95 -24.00 24.64 52.17
C LYS A 95 -22.62 24.10 52.57
N TRP A 96 -21.63 24.99 52.64
CA TRP A 96 -20.29 24.62 53.09
C TRP A 96 -20.30 24.04 54.52
N ALA A 97 -21.03 24.65 55.46
CA ALA A 97 -21.15 24.17 56.83
C ALA A 97 -21.90 22.83 56.95
N HIS A 98 -22.89 22.56 56.10
CA HIS A 98 -23.64 21.29 56.06
C HIS A 98 -22.90 20.14 55.34
N ALA A 99 -21.63 20.34 54.97
CA ALA A 99 -20.77 19.38 54.28
C ALA A 99 -21.19 19.05 52.83
N ASP A 100 -21.99 19.89 52.18
CA ASP A 100 -22.43 19.71 50.79
C ASP A 100 -21.25 19.71 49.80
N SER A 101 -21.48 19.05 48.66
CA SER A 101 -20.60 19.05 47.50
C SER A 101 -20.84 20.27 46.62
N PHE A 102 -19.76 20.84 46.07
CA PHE A 102 -19.80 21.98 45.15
C PHE A 102 -19.34 21.55 43.76
N SER A 103 -20.16 21.78 42.73
CA SER A 103 -19.70 21.70 41.35
C SER A 103 -18.69 22.81 41.06
N SER A 104 -17.90 22.67 40.00
CA SER A 104 -16.91 23.71 39.65
C SER A 104 -17.57 25.04 39.27
N ASP A 105 -18.80 25.01 38.76
CA ASP A 105 -19.60 26.20 38.46
C ASP A 105 -20.16 26.85 39.74
N ASP A 106 -20.57 26.06 40.75
CA ASP A 106 -20.94 26.59 42.08
C ASP A 106 -19.76 27.32 42.73
N VAL A 107 -18.54 26.78 42.61
CA VAL A 107 -17.34 27.42 43.17
C VAL A 107 -16.96 28.69 42.40
N ASP A 108 -17.05 28.69 41.06
CA ASP A 108 -16.78 29.91 40.28
C ASP A 108 -17.77 31.02 40.65
N ARG A 109 -19.06 30.68 40.77
CA ARG A 109 -20.10 31.61 41.22
C ARG A 109 -19.84 32.11 42.65
N ALA A 110 -19.50 31.22 43.59
CA ALA A 110 -19.17 31.60 44.96
C ALA A 110 -17.98 32.57 45.02
N LEU A 111 -16.88 32.27 44.31
CA LEU A 111 -15.70 33.14 44.28
C LEU A 111 -15.97 34.47 43.55
N ASP A 112 -16.81 34.49 42.50
CA ASP A 112 -17.23 35.73 41.84
C ASP A 112 -18.06 36.62 42.77
N SER A 113 -18.98 36.03 43.55
CA SER A 113 -19.79 36.74 44.54
C SER A 113 -18.95 37.27 45.72
N VAL A 114 -17.96 36.49 46.21
CA VAL A 114 -16.99 36.98 47.22
C VAL A 114 -16.17 38.14 46.67
N GLU A 115 -15.59 37.99 45.47
CA GLU A 115 -14.75 39.02 44.86
C GLU A 115 -15.52 40.34 44.71
N ARG A 116 -16.77 40.30 44.22
CA ARG A 116 -17.61 41.50 44.07
C ARG A 116 -17.84 42.19 45.41
N LEU A 117 -18.28 41.46 46.44
CA LEU A 117 -18.57 42.04 47.75
C LEU A 117 -17.31 42.64 48.41
N LEU A 118 -16.15 42.00 48.25
CA LEU A 118 -14.87 42.53 48.73
C LEU A 118 -14.41 43.79 47.98
N ASN A 119 -14.64 43.87 46.66
CA ASN A 119 -14.37 45.11 45.90
C ASN A 119 -15.29 46.25 46.36
N SER A 120 -16.56 45.99 46.67
CA SER A 120 -17.50 47.02 47.15
C SER A 120 -17.14 47.60 48.53
N VAL A 121 -16.34 46.91 49.33
CA VAL A 121 -15.74 47.44 50.59
C VAL A 121 -14.27 47.88 50.44
N ALA A 122 -13.73 47.86 49.21
CA ALA A 122 -12.34 48.14 48.86
C ALA A 122 -11.30 47.27 49.62
N ALA A 123 -11.61 46.01 49.89
CA ALA A 123 -10.73 45.08 50.60
C ALA A 123 -9.71 44.42 49.65
N PRO A 124 -8.39 44.45 49.97
CA PRO A 124 -7.34 43.91 49.08
C PRO A 124 -7.42 42.40 48.86
N GLN A 125 -8.08 41.66 49.77
CA GLN A 125 -8.35 40.22 49.63
C GLN A 125 -9.10 39.87 48.32
N ALA A 126 -9.81 40.82 47.70
CA ALA A 126 -10.45 40.64 46.40
C ALA A 126 -9.49 40.16 45.30
N ASP A 127 -8.23 40.61 45.31
CA ASP A 127 -7.21 40.19 44.33
C ASP A 127 -6.71 38.76 44.54
N GLU A 128 -6.79 38.22 45.76
CA GLU A 128 -6.48 36.82 46.04
C GLU A 128 -7.64 35.89 45.65
N VAL A 129 -8.88 36.32 45.90
CA VAL A 129 -10.08 35.62 45.42
C VAL A 129 -10.12 35.59 43.89
N ARG A 130 -9.73 36.69 43.22
CA ARG A 130 -9.56 36.74 41.76
C ARG A 130 -8.56 35.70 41.24
N LYS A 131 -7.41 35.53 41.90
CA LYS A 131 -6.42 34.49 41.54
C LYS A 131 -7.01 33.08 41.68
N LEU A 132 -7.64 32.78 42.82
CA LEU A 132 -8.31 31.49 43.06
C LEU A 132 -9.38 31.16 42.00
N LYS A 133 -10.13 32.19 41.55
CA LYS A 133 -11.14 32.06 40.49
C LYS A 133 -10.51 31.82 39.11
N LEU A 134 -9.41 32.50 38.77
CA LEU A 134 -8.68 32.27 37.52
C LEU A 134 -8.05 30.87 37.44
N ASP A 135 -7.45 30.38 38.54
CA ASP A 135 -6.91 29.02 38.63
C ASP A 135 -8.01 27.95 38.48
N LEU A 136 -9.19 28.20 39.06
CA LEU A 136 -10.36 27.34 38.87
C LEU A 136 -10.83 27.35 37.41
N ARG A 137 -11.01 28.51 36.78
CA ARG A 137 -11.45 28.61 35.38
C ARG A 137 -10.50 27.92 34.41
N ARG A 138 -9.18 28.02 34.65
CA ARG A 138 -8.17 27.24 33.92
C ARG A 138 -8.35 25.74 34.11
N THR A 139 -8.59 25.29 35.34
CA THR A 139 -8.85 23.87 35.64
C THR A 139 -10.12 23.36 34.93
N ILE A 140 -11.21 24.15 34.94
CA ILE A 140 -12.46 23.85 34.24
C ILE A 140 -12.22 23.74 32.73
N TYR A 141 -11.44 24.66 32.13
CA TYR A 141 -11.09 24.61 30.71
C TYR A 141 -10.30 23.34 30.36
N ASP A 142 -9.26 23.01 31.12
CA ASP A 142 -8.46 21.80 30.94
C ASP A 142 -9.31 20.51 31.09
N GLU A 143 -10.30 20.49 31.99
CA GLU A 143 -11.24 19.38 32.16
C GLU A 143 -12.30 19.31 31.06
N GLN A 144 -12.82 20.44 30.59
CA GLN A 144 -13.75 20.51 29.46
C GLN A 144 -13.07 20.04 28.17
N VAL A 145 -11.83 20.43 27.91
CA VAL A 145 -11.00 19.92 26.80
C VAL A 145 -10.83 18.40 26.90
N ARG A 146 -10.43 17.86 28.06
CA ARG A 146 -10.35 16.39 28.31
C ARG A 146 -11.71 15.67 28.26
N GLY A 147 -12.81 16.40 28.47
CA GLY A 147 -14.18 15.94 28.35
C GLY A 147 -14.72 15.98 26.92
N ALA A 148 -14.14 16.81 26.05
CA ALA A 148 -14.36 16.83 24.61
C ALA A 148 -13.55 15.72 23.92
N HIS A 149 -12.25 15.58 24.22
CA HIS A 149 -11.41 14.49 23.70
C HIS A 149 -11.98 13.08 23.96
N ARG A 150 -12.76 12.88 25.03
CA ARG A 150 -13.44 11.59 25.33
C ARG A 150 -14.83 11.43 24.70
N ARG A 151 -15.41 12.47 24.12
CA ARG A 151 -16.69 12.42 23.38
C ARG A 151 -16.50 12.46 21.86
N ALA A 152 -15.48 13.17 21.39
CA ALA A 152 -15.08 13.22 19.99
C ALA A 152 -14.28 11.95 19.60
N GLY A 153 -14.98 10.82 19.44
CA GLY A 153 -14.43 9.54 18.99
C GLY A 153 -14.00 9.49 17.51
N GLY A 154 -13.51 10.60 16.96
CA GLY A 154 -13.01 10.74 15.59
C GLY A 154 -11.63 11.39 15.61
N THR A 155 -10.61 10.66 15.19
CA THR A 155 -9.21 11.08 15.31
C THR A 155 -8.88 12.26 14.41
N LEU A 156 -8.57 13.41 15.00
CA LEU A 156 -7.70 14.40 14.36
C LEU A 156 -6.25 13.91 14.40
N ILE A 157 -5.45 14.39 13.45
CA ILE A 157 -4.03 14.10 13.36
C ILE A 157 -3.29 15.31 13.95
N GLU A 158 -2.93 15.24 15.24
CA GLU A 158 -2.20 16.32 15.90
C GLU A 158 -0.70 16.31 15.55
N PRO A 159 -0.06 17.48 15.33
CA PRO A 159 1.37 17.55 15.05
C PRO A 159 2.18 17.56 16.35
N THR A 160 3.13 16.63 16.53
CA THR A 160 4.01 16.63 17.72
C THR A 160 5.04 17.77 17.79
N ALA A 161 5.09 18.65 16.80
CA ALA A 161 6.04 19.77 16.70
C ALA A 161 5.44 21.15 17.05
N ALA A 162 4.39 21.19 17.87
CA ALA A 162 3.60 22.41 18.18
C ALA A 162 4.31 23.41 19.14
N SER A 163 5.58 23.74 18.92
CA SER A 163 6.38 24.63 19.79
C SER A 163 6.70 26.01 19.22
N THR A 164 6.58 26.23 17.91
CA THR A 164 7.01 27.48 17.24
C THR A 164 6.08 28.02 16.14
N ILE A 165 5.01 27.30 15.78
CA ILE A 165 4.07 27.69 14.72
C ILE A 165 2.64 27.53 15.24
N SER A 166 1.81 28.57 15.10
CA SER A 166 0.38 28.52 15.46
C SER A 166 -0.43 27.61 14.53
N ALA A 167 -1.55 27.06 15.02
CA ALA A 167 -2.50 26.39 14.14
C ALA A 167 -3.19 27.42 13.23
N TRP A 168 -3.61 27.02 12.03
CA TRP A 168 -4.21 27.97 11.08
C TRP A 168 -5.47 28.64 11.63
N ARG A 169 -6.27 27.93 12.44
CA ARG A 169 -7.49 28.45 13.07
C ARG A 169 -7.26 29.59 14.07
N ASP A 170 -6.03 29.71 14.59
CA ASP A 170 -5.65 30.76 15.55
C ASP A 170 -5.27 32.06 14.82
N VAL A 171 -5.22 32.02 13.47
CA VAL A 171 -4.71 33.07 12.58
C VAL A 171 -5.78 33.56 11.60
N VAL A 172 -6.67 32.67 11.14
CA VAL A 172 -7.72 33.01 10.16
C VAL A 172 -9.03 32.26 10.43
N THR A 173 -10.13 33.00 10.42
CA THR A 173 -11.49 32.51 10.68
C THR A 173 -12.19 32.15 9.36
N PRO A 174 -12.85 30.98 9.22
CA PRO A 174 -13.77 30.73 8.12
C PRO A 174 -15.03 31.61 8.23
N HIS A 175 -15.61 32.03 7.12
CA HIS A 175 -16.88 32.79 7.13
C HIS A 175 -17.97 32.01 7.87
N ALA A 176 -18.91 32.70 8.53
CA ALA A 176 -19.93 32.08 9.40
C ALA A 176 -20.82 31.03 8.71
N ASP A 177 -21.03 31.13 7.40
CA ASP A 177 -21.74 30.18 6.54
C ASP A 177 -20.99 28.83 6.43
N VAL A 178 -19.68 28.88 6.18
CA VAL A 178 -18.76 27.72 6.21
C VAL A 178 -18.59 27.20 7.63
N ALA A 179 -18.30 28.07 8.60
CA ALA A 179 -18.03 27.70 9.99
C ALA A 179 -19.21 26.94 10.63
N SER A 180 -20.45 27.37 10.37
CA SER A 180 -21.67 26.73 10.88
C SER A 180 -22.17 25.53 10.06
N GLY A 181 -21.49 25.18 8.97
CA GLY A 181 -21.86 24.04 8.12
C GLY A 181 -23.14 24.25 7.31
N ARG A 182 -23.60 25.49 7.15
CA ARG A 182 -24.89 25.85 6.52
C ARG A 182 -24.79 26.16 5.03
N TYR A 183 -23.59 26.11 4.46
CA TYR A 183 -23.30 26.37 3.06
C TYR A 183 -24.15 25.50 2.11
N GLN A 184 -25.10 26.11 1.40
CA GLN A 184 -25.99 25.38 0.48
C GLN A 184 -25.38 25.26 -0.92
N GLN A 185 -25.74 24.21 -1.67
CA GLN A 185 -25.26 24.02 -3.04
C GLN A 185 -25.63 25.18 -3.99
N ALA A 186 -26.68 25.93 -3.67
CA ALA A 186 -27.12 27.11 -4.41
C ALA A 186 -26.29 28.38 -4.10
N GLU A 187 -25.73 28.53 -2.89
CA GLU A 187 -25.03 29.75 -2.46
C GLU A 187 -23.64 29.93 -3.11
N PHE A 188 -23.14 28.90 -3.80
CA PHE A 188 -21.96 28.98 -4.67
C PHE A 188 -22.30 29.08 -6.17
N ALA A 189 -23.57 29.35 -6.51
CA ALA A 189 -24.01 29.59 -7.88
C ALA A 189 -24.49 31.04 -8.02
N ALA A 190 -23.75 31.83 -8.80
CA ALA A 190 -24.19 33.16 -9.21
C ALA A 190 -25.40 33.03 -10.14
N ASP A 191 -26.53 33.63 -9.78
CA ASP A 191 -27.71 33.78 -10.65
C ASP A 191 -27.94 35.29 -10.93
N LEU A 192 -27.59 35.72 -12.13
CA LEU A 192 -27.74 37.12 -12.59
C LEU A 192 -29.21 37.57 -12.62
N TRP A 193 -30.15 36.64 -12.85
CA TRP A 193 -31.58 36.96 -12.86
C TRP A 193 -32.09 37.24 -11.46
N GLN A 194 -31.75 36.41 -10.47
CA GLN A 194 -32.12 36.67 -9.07
C GLN A 194 -31.63 38.04 -8.60
N VAL A 195 -30.36 38.37 -8.87
CA VAL A 195 -29.79 39.68 -8.50
C VAL A 195 -30.43 40.83 -9.30
N HIS A 196 -30.84 40.60 -10.55
CA HIS A 196 -31.58 41.60 -11.34
C HIS A 196 -32.95 41.93 -10.73
N ILE A 197 -33.72 40.92 -10.29
CA ILE A 197 -35.05 41.11 -9.67
C ILE A 197 -34.99 41.47 -8.17
N GLY A 198 -33.80 41.52 -7.56
CA GLY A 198 -33.61 41.88 -6.15
C GLY A 198 -33.72 40.70 -5.16
N GLU A 199 -33.76 39.47 -5.68
CA GLU A 199 -33.71 38.22 -4.91
C GLU A 199 -32.26 37.76 -4.66
N GLY A 200 -32.10 36.57 -4.07
CA GLY A 200 -30.80 35.94 -3.83
C GLY A 200 -30.07 36.39 -2.56
N SER A 201 -28.97 35.70 -2.27
CA SER A 201 -28.14 35.92 -1.08
C SER A 201 -27.51 37.32 -1.07
N ASP A 202 -27.29 37.87 0.13
CA ASP A 202 -26.76 39.23 0.27
C ASP A 202 -25.35 39.40 -0.30
N GLU A 203 -24.54 38.34 -0.33
CA GLU A 203 -23.20 38.34 -0.94
C GLU A 203 -23.19 38.46 -2.48
N TYR A 204 -24.27 38.03 -3.17
CA TYR A 204 -24.44 38.29 -4.61
C TYR A 204 -25.29 39.53 -4.89
N LYS A 205 -26.19 39.90 -3.97
CA LYS A 205 -27.14 41.02 -4.16
C LYS A 205 -26.55 42.39 -3.80
N LYS A 206 -25.70 42.49 -2.77
CA LYS A 206 -25.14 43.78 -2.30
C LYS A 206 -23.77 44.05 -2.97
N PRO A 207 -23.60 45.17 -3.70
CA PRO A 207 -22.35 45.49 -4.39
C PRO A 207 -21.09 45.44 -3.51
N ALA A 208 -21.15 46.00 -2.30
CA ALA A 208 -20.02 46.02 -1.36
C ALA A 208 -19.61 44.62 -0.89
N GLU A 209 -20.57 43.75 -0.58
CA GLU A 209 -20.31 42.37 -0.18
C GLU A 209 -19.77 41.54 -1.33
N PHE A 210 -20.32 41.75 -2.53
CA PHE A 210 -19.84 41.11 -3.76
C PHE A 210 -18.37 41.43 -4.00
N PHE A 211 -17.98 42.72 -4.05
CA PHE A 211 -16.58 43.11 -4.25
C PHE A 211 -15.67 42.73 -3.07
N ARG A 212 -16.19 42.64 -1.84
CA ARG A 212 -15.45 42.15 -0.65
C ARG A 212 -15.11 40.66 -0.75
N ARG A 213 -16.02 39.81 -1.24
CA ARG A 213 -15.82 38.35 -1.41
C ARG A 213 -15.18 37.98 -2.75
N THR A 214 -15.13 38.90 -3.72
CA THR A 214 -14.51 38.70 -5.04
C THR A 214 -12.98 38.86 -4.99
N TYR A 215 -12.26 38.05 -5.77
CA TYR A 215 -10.87 38.34 -6.16
C TYR A 215 -10.87 38.95 -7.56
N LEU A 216 -10.23 40.10 -7.73
CA LEU A 216 -10.11 40.76 -9.02
C LEU A 216 -8.96 40.11 -9.81
N THR A 217 -9.29 39.00 -10.49
CA THR A 217 -8.39 38.33 -11.45
C THR A 217 -7.96 39.30 -12.55
N GLU A 218 -6.81 39.07 -13.16
CA GLU A 218 -6.29 39.96 -14.18
C GLU A 218 -7.24 40.10 -15.38
N SER A 219 -7.88 39.00 -15.80
CA SER A 219 -8.92 39.03 -16.83
C SER A 219 -10.23 39.71 -16.39
N LEU A 220 -10.57 39.70 -15.09
CA LEU A 220 -11.72 40.44 -14.56
C LEU A 220 -11.39 41.94 -14.46
N LYS A 221 -10.18 42.33 -14.06
CA LYS A 221 -9.74 43.73 -14.10
C LYS A 221 -9.83 44.28 -15.51
N GLN A 222 -9.26 43.58 -16.50
CA GLN A 222 -9.26 44.01 -17.91
C GLN A 222 -10.69 44.16 -18.46
N LEU A 223 -11.60 43.23 -18.13
CA LEU A 223 -13.03 43.34 -18.45
C LEU A 223 -13.68 44.58 -17.83
N LEU A 224 -13.42 44.85 -16.54
CA LEU A 224 -13.99 45.99 -15.84
C LEU A 224 -13.39 47.32 -16.36
N ILE A 225 -12.08 47.40 -16.63
CA ILE A 225 -11.40 48.58 -17.20
C ILE A 225 -11.94 48.89 -18.60
N GLY A 226 -12.03 47.88 -19.49
CA GLY A 226 -12.61 48.04 -20.82
C GLY A 226 -14.07 48.50 -20.76
N GLY A 227 -14.85 47.98 -19.80
CA GLY A 227 -16.21 48.44 -19.55
C GLY A 227 -16.30 49.87 -19.00
N ILE A 228 -15.40 50.27 -18.09
CA ILE A 228 -15.29 51.65 -17.60
C ILE A 228 -15.03 52.61 -18.76
N GLN A 229 -14.07 52.28 -19.63
CA GLN A 229 -13.75 53.08 -20.81
C GLN A 229 -14.93 53.14 -21.79
N ARG A 230 -15.61 52.02 -22.06
CA ARG A 230 -16.73 51.94 -22.99
C ARG A 230 -17.94 52.75 -22.54
N ILE A 231 -18.42 52.52 -21.32
CA ILE A 231 -19.59 53.25 -20.79
C ILE A 231 -19.26 54.76 -20.60
N SER A 232 -17.99 55.10 -20.33
CA SER A 232 -17.53 56.51 -20.23
C SER A 232 -17.24 57.17 -21.58
N GLY A 233 -17.36 56.46 -22.71
CA GLY A 233 -17.11 56.99 -24.05
C GLY A 233 -15.63 57.29 -24.36
N GLN A 234 -14.69 56.68 -23.64
CA GLN A 234 -13.24 56.92 -23.77
C GLN A 234 -12.49 55.86 -24.60
N GLY A 235 -13.19 54.88 -25.16
CA GLY A 235 -12.61 53.74 -25.87
C GLY A 235 -13.32 52.44 -25.47
N GLY A 236 -12.55 51.37 -25.32
CA GLY A 236 -13.06 50.06 -24.89
C GLY A 236 -13.87 49.30 -25.95
N ASP A 237 -13.91 47.99 -25.81
CA ASP A 237 -14.61 47.11 -26.75
C ASP A 237 -16.14 47.24 -26.65
N PRO A 238 -16.86 47.18 -27.78
CA PRO A 238 -18.32 47.30 -27.79
C PRO A 238 -19.05 46.01 -27.42
N VAL A 239 -18.39 44.87 -27.68
CA VAL A 239 -18.96 43.53 -27.59
C VAL A 239 -17.89 42.62 -26.98
N VAL A 240 -18.22 41.95 -25.87
CA VAL A 240 -17.33 40.98 -25.21
C VAL A 240 -18.02 39.64 -25.11
N GLN A 241 -17.42 38.59 -25.71
CA GLN A 241 -17.84 37.22 -25.45
C GLN A 241 -17.10 36.68 -24.22
N LEU A 242 -17.85 36.35 -23.17
CA LEU A 242 -17.33 35.59 -22.03
C LEU A 242 -17.27 34.11 -22.41
N GLN A 243 -16.09 33.68 -22.85
CA GLN A 243 -15.74 32.27 -23.06
C GLN A 243 -15.16 31.68 -21.76
N THR A 244 -15.64 30.52 -21.34
CA THR A 244 -15.05 29.79 -20.20
C THR A 244 -14.92 28.30 -20.46
N ASN A 245 -13.69 27.79 -20.55
CA ASN A 245 -13.36 26.36 -20.43
C ASN A 245 -13.50 25.85 -18.96
N PHE A 246 -14.10 26.65 -18.07
CA PHE A 246 -14.16 26.46 -16.62
C PHE A 246 -15.47 27.01 -16.05
N GLY A 247 -16.35 26.12 -15.57
CA GLY A 247 -17.63 26.52 -14.99
C GLY A 247 -17.50 27.46 -13.77
N GLY A 248 -18.27 28.55 -13.78
CA GLY A 248 -18.41 29.50 -12.66
C GLY A 248 -18.00 30.95 -12.97
N GLY A 249 -17.25 31.22 -14.04
CA GLY A 249 -16.71 32.56 -14.33
C GLY A 249 -17.67 33.56 -14.97
N LYS A 250 -18.51 33.13 -15.93
CA LYS A 250 -19.28 34.04 -16.81
C LYS A 250 -20.28 34.91 -16.06
N THR A 251 -21.25 34.30 -15.39
CA THR A 251 -22.31 34.97 -14.62
C THR A 251 -21.74 35.80 -13.46
N HIS A 252 -20.62 35.39 -12.86
CA HIS A 252 -19.92 36.18 -11.84
C HIS A 252 -19.26 37.44 -12.43
N SER A 253 -18.64 37.35 -13.60
CA SER A 253 -18.06 38.51 -14.30
C SER A 253 -19.15 39.48 -14.78
N MET A 254 -20.31 38.96 -15.21
CA MET A 254 -21.50 39.77 -15.50
C MET A 254 -22.05 40.47 -14.25
N LEU A 255 -22.09 39.80 -13.09
CA LEU A 255 -22.45 40.42 -11.82
C LEU A 255 -21.48 41.54 -11.41
N ALA A 256 -20.17 41.37 -11.65
CA ALA A 256 -19.18 42.40 -11.36
C ALA A 256 -19.45 43.69 -12.17
N LEU A 257 -19.74 43.57 -13.47
CA LEU A 257 -20.17 44.70 -14.31
C LEU A 257 -21.53 45.27 -13.88
N TYR A 258 -22.51 44.41 -13.58
CA TYR A 258 -23.83 44.81 -13.10
C TYR A 258 -23.74 45.65 -11.81
N HIS A 259 -22.86 45.26 -10.89
CA HIS A 259 -22.63 45.96 -9.62
C HIS A 259 -21.77 47.21 -9.77
N LEU A 260 -20.74 47.19 -10.63
CA LEU A 260 -19.92 48.37 -10.95
C LEU A 260 -20.80 49.53 -11.45
N PHE A 261 -21.72 49.25 -12.39
CA PHE A 261 -22.64 50.24 -12.94
C PHE A 261 -23.97 50.36 -12.18
N SER A 262 -24.05 49.85 -10.95
CA SER A 262 -25.27 49.96 -10.11
C SER A 262 -25.57 51.38 -9.61
N GLY A 263 -24.54 52.24 -9.53
CA GLY A 263 -24.60 53.52 -8.82
C GLY A 263 -24.28 53.42 -7.32
N ALA A 264 -23.72 52.30 -6.85
CA ALA A 264 -23.06 52.21 -5.55
C ALA A 264 -21.87 53.20 -5.45
N ARG A 265 -21.52 53.62 -4.23
CA ARG A 265 -20.41 54.57 -4.02
C ARG A 265 -19.08 53.84 -4.18
N ILE A 266 -18.17 54.38 -4.98
CA ILE A 266 -16.84 53.79 -5.25
C ILE A 266 -16.07 53.42 -3.97
N PRO A 267 -16.05 54.22 -2.88
CA PRO A 267 -15.38 53.82 -1.63
C PRO A 267 -15.96 52.60 -0.91
N ASP A 268 -17.18 52.17 -1.26
CA ASP A 268 -17.80 50.95 -0.72
C ASP A 268 -17.43 49.69 -1.55
N LEU A 269 -16.65 49.84 -2.64
CA LEU A 269 -16.31 48.77 -3.59
C LEU A 269 -14.78 48.53 -3.62
N PRO A 270 -14.24 47.60 -2.81
CA PRO A 270 -12.79 47.37 -2.72
C PRO A 270 -12.11 47.11 -4.07
N GLY A 271 -11.09 47.90 -4.41
CA GLY A 271 -10.29 47.76 -5.63
C GLY A 271 -10.89 48.42 -6.88
N VAL A 272 -12.08 49.01 -6.81
CA VAL A 272 -12.66 49.78 -7.93
C VAL A 272 -11.96 51.13 -8.10
N ASP A 273 -11.36 51.66 -7.03
CA ASP A 273 -10.49 52.82 -7.05
C ASP A 273 -9.24 52.63 -7.93
N THR A 274 -8.57 51.47 -7.85
CA THR A 274 -7.44 51.15 -8.73
C THR A 274 -7.88 50.95 -10.17
N LEU A 275 -9.03 50.30 -10.42
CA LEU A 275 -9.58 50.13 -11.77
C LEU A 275 -9.91 51.47 -12.44
N LEU A 276 -10.38 52.46 -11.67
CA LEU A 276 -10.65 53.82 -12.17
C LEU A 276 -9.38 54.59 -12.51
N ALA A 277 -8.34 54.46 -11.68
CA ALA A 277 -7.03 55.05 -11.95
C ALA A 277 -6.39 54.46 -13.21
N GLU A 278 -6.40 53.13 -13.35
CA GLU A 278 -5.90 52.41 -14.54
C GLU A 278 -6.72 52.72 -15.80
N ALA A 279 -8.04 52.87 -15.69
CA ALA A 279 -8.91 53.24 -16.80
C ALA A 279 -8.81 54.72 -17.23
N GLY A 280 -8.19 55.60 -16.42
CA GLY A 280 -8.11 57.04 -16.66
C GLY A 280 -9.38 57.83 -16.32
N VAL A 281 -10.37 57.21 -15.67
CA VAL A 281 -11.72 57.76 -15.45
C VAL A 281 -11.88 58.25 -14.00
N LYS A 282 -12.32 59.50 -13.83
CA LYS A 282 -12.49 60.13 -12.49
C LYS A 282 -13.79 59.75 -11.77
N SER A 283 -14.80 59.26 -12.50
CA SER A 283 -16.14 59.00 -11.96
C SER A 283 -16.93 58.09 -12.90
N LEU A 284 -17.60 57.07 -12.35
CA LEU A 284 -18.44 56.16 -13.14
C LEU A 284 -19.73 56.87 -13.58
N PRO A 285 -20.09 56.87 -14.88
CA PRO A 285 -21.41 57.25 -15.32
C PRO A 285 -22.46 56.21 -14.89
N LYS A 286 -23.69 56.66 -14.62
CA LYS A 286 -24.81 55.77 -14.25
C LYS A 286 -25.44 55.16 -15.49
N ALA A 287 -25.01 53.95 -15.86
CA ALA A 287 -25.55 53.22 -17.01
C ALA A 287 -26.96 52.66 -16.75
N LYS A 288 -27.74 52.48 -17.83
CA LYS A 288 -28.86 51.53 -17.86
C LYS A 288 -28.30 50.11 -17.88
N ARG A 289 -28.90 49.20 -17.11
CA ARG A 289 -28.46 47.79 -17.00
C ARG A 289 -29.57 46.87 -17.49
N VAL A 290 -29.42 46.35 -18.69
CA VAL A 290 -30.30 45.34 -19.29
C VAL A 290 -29.75 43.95 -18.99
N VAL A 291 -30.61 43.04 -18.58
CA VAL A 291 -30.31 41.64 -18.25
C VAL A 291 -31.29 40.74 -18.98
N LEU A 292 -30.77 39.96 -19.93
CA LEU A 292 -31.49 38.91 -20.64
C LEU A 292 -30.91 37.57 -20.22
N VAL A 293 -31.73 36.65 -19.71
CA VAL A 293 -31.28 35.31 -19.29
C VAL A 293 -32.11 34.24 -19.97
N GLY A 294 -31.47 33.49 -20.88
CA GLY A 294 -32.15 32.64 -21.85
C GLY A 294 -32.89 31.41 -21.29
N ASN A 295 -32.67 31.08 -20.02
CA ASN A 295 -33.41 30.04 -19.30
C ASN A 295 -34.51 30.59 -18.34
N LYS A 296 -34.71 31.92 -18.30
CA LYS A 296 -35.75 32.60 -17.50
C LYS A 296 -36.81 33.27 -18.37
N ILE A 297 -36.40 33.84 -19.51
CA ILE A 297 -37.31 34.45 -20.48
C ILE A 297 -37.93 33.34 -21.33
N SER A 298 -39.27 33.23 -21.33
CA SER A 298 -39.98 32.25 -22.15
C SER A 298 -39.95 32.63 -23.63
N ALA A 299 -39.63 31.66 -24.50
CA ALA A 299 -39.81 31.81 -25.94
C ALA A 299 -41.26 31.60 -26.40
N GLY A 300 -42.04 30.83 -25.64
CA GLY A 300 -43.39 30.40 -26.00
C GLY A 300 -44.53 31.20 -25.37
N SER A 301 -44.25 32.24 -24.57
CA SER A 301 -45.28 32.97 -23.82
C SER A 301 -44.90 34.43 -23.56
N PRO A 302 -45.74 35.42 -23.92
CA PRO A 302 -45.47 36.82 -23.63
C PRO A 302 -45.40 37.15 -22.13
N SER A 303 -44.57 38.15 -21.78
CA SER A 303 -44.42 38.68 -20.43
C SER A 303 -45.17 40.02 -20.30
N THR A 304 -46.21 40.06 -19.46
CA THR A 304 -46.87 41.31 -19.07
C THR A 304 -46.08 42.00 -17.95
N LYS A 305 -45.72 43.26 -18.17
CA LYS A 305 -44.95 44.10 -17.24
C LYS A 305 -45.86 44.89 -16.29
N PRO A 306 -45.35 45.42 -15.16
CA PRO A 306 -46.17 46.13 -14.16
C PRO A 306 -46.93 47.36 -14.67
N ASP A 307 -46.53 47.95 -15.80
CA ASP A 307 -47.21 49.09 -16.45
C ASP A 307 -48.19 48.68 -17.56
N GLY A 308 -48.52 47.39 -17.63
CA GLY A 308 -49.41 46.79 -18.62
C GLY A 308 -48.79 46.57 -20.00
N THR A 309 -47.49 46.83 -20.19
CA THR A 309 -46.79 46.51 -21.45
C THR A 309 -46.66 45.00 -21.61
N VAL A 310 -47.09 44.45 -22.74
CA VAL A 310 -46.92 43.03 -23.08
C VAL A 310 -45.72 42.91 -24.01
N VAL A 311 -44.74 42.08 -23.64
CA VAL A 311 -43.47 41.86 -24.35
C VAL A 311 -43.39 40.41 -24.82
N ARG A 312 -42.96 40.14 -26.06
CA ARG A 312 -42.91 38.80 -26.66
C ARG A 312 -41.50 38.28 -26.93
N THR A 313 -40.53 39.18 -27.11
CA THR A 313 -39.21 38.88 -27.69
C THR A 313 -38.04 39.39 -26.82
N LEU A 314 -36.82 38.94 -27.12
CA LEU A 314 -35.60 39.47 -26.49
C LEU A 314 -35.34 40.96 -26.81
N TRP A 315 -35.70 41.45 -28.00
CA TRP A 315 -35.56 42.88 -28.33
C TRP A 315 -36.61 43.73 -27.61
N GLY A 316 -37.86 43.26 -27.53
CA GLY A 316 -38.90 43.89 -26.71
C GLY A 316 -38.50 44.01 -25.24
N GLU A 317 -37.91 42.94 -24.67
CA GLU A 317 -37.41 42.93 -23.30
C GLU A 317 -36.26 43.93 -23.11
N LEU A 318 -35.30 43.94 -24.05
CA LEU A 318 -34.17 44.85 -24.06
C LEU A 318 -34.62 46.32 -24.08
N ALA A 319 -35.55 46.69 -24.97
CA ALA A 319 -36.05 48.06 -25.02
C ALA A 319 -36.84 48.41 -23.75
N TYR A 320 -37.66 47.50 -23.25
CA TYR A 320 -38.42 47.71 -22.02
C TYR A 320 -37.49 47.94 -20.80
N GLN A 321 -36.44 47.16 -20.63
CA GLN A 321 -35.48 47.37 -19.54
C GLN A 321 -34.63 48.65 -19.72
N LEU A 322 -34.34 49.04 -20.96
CA LEU A 322 -33.55 50.22 -21.30
C LEU A 322 -34.30 51.54 -21.01
N GLY A 323 -35.54 51.68 -21.51
CA GLY A 323 -36.32 52.93 -21.42
C GLY A 323 -37.81 52.75 -21.09
N GLY A 324 -38.22 51.58 -20.63
CA GLY A 324 -39.61 51.27 -20.28
C GLY A 324 -40.55 51.33 -21.48
N LYS A 325 -41.83 51.60 -21.20
CA LYS A 325 -42.91 51.75 -22.19
C LYS A 325 -42.59 52.71 -23.35
N LYS A 326 -41.75 53.73 -23.15
CA LYS A 326 -41.34 54.67 -24.20
C LYS A 326 -40.40 54.03 -25.23
N ALA A 327 -39.35 53.35 -24.76
CA ALA A 327 -38.42 52.62 -25.61
C ALA A 327 -39.12 51.46 -26.33
N TYR A 328 -39.90 50.67 -25.59
CA TYR A 328 -40.69 49.58 -26.15
C TYR A 328 -41.62 50.07 -27.28
N ALA A 329 -42.24 51.24 -27.14
CA ALA A 329 -43.13 51.80 -28.16
C ALA A 329 -42.45 52.07 -29.53
N ARG A 330 -41.12 52.29 -29.58
CA ARG A 330 -40.37 52.43 -30.86
C ARG A 330 -40.32 51.12 -31.64
N ILE A 331 -40.20 49.98 -30.96
CA ILE A 331 -40.02 48.64 -31.58
C ILE A 331 -41.23 47.71 -31.36
N ARG A 332 -42.37 48.26 -30.95
CA ARG A 332 -43.58 47.47 -30.64
C ARG A 332 -44.02 46.63 -31.84
N GLU A 333 -43.95 47.17 -33.06
CA GLU A 333 -44.33 46.41 -34.25
C GLU A 333 -43.39 45.23 -34.53
N ASP A 334 -42.10 45.35 -34.18
CA ASP A 334 -41.09 44.30 -34.33
C ASP A 334 -41.21 43.22 -33.25
N ASP A 335 -41.59 43.59 -32.01
CA ASP A 335 -41.97 42.62 -30.97
C ASP A 335 -43.29 41.92 -31.31
N GLU A 336 -44.30 42.65 -31.78
CA GLU A 336 -45.61 42.09 -32.12
C GLU A 336 -45.57 41.18 -33.37
N ARG A 337 -44.72 41.47 -34.36
CA ARG A 337 -44.48 40.62 -35.55
C ARG A 337 -43.38 39.58 -35.36
N ALA A 338 -42.65 39.64 -34.25
CA ALA A 338 -41.46 38.83 -33.97
C ALA A 338 -40.39 38.89 -35.08
N THR A 339 -40.04 40.12 -35.51
CA THR A 339 -39.00 40.43 -36.51
C THR A 339 -37.85 41.24 -35.90
N SER A 340 -36.65 41.17 -36.47
CA SER A 340 -35.49 41.93 -35.96
C SER A 340 -35.66 43.45 -36.22
N PRO A 341 -35.56 44.33 -35.20
CA PRO A 341 -35.83 45.77 -35.32
C PRO A 341 -34.70 46.59 -35.99
N GLY A 342 -33.60 45.94 -36.41
CA GLY A 342 -32.51 46.59 -37.15
C GLY A 342 -31.84 47.76 -36.42
N ASP A 343 -31.54 48.83 -37.15
CA ASP A 343 -30.82 50.03 -36.68
C ASP A 343 -31.59 50.83 -35.61
N THR A 344 -32.89 50.56 -35.40
CA THR A 344 -33.68 51.12 -34.30
C THR A 344 -33.05 50.82 -32.92
N LEU A 345 -32.30 49.72 -32.81
CA LEU A 345 -31.50 49.42 -31.60
C LEU A 345 -30.41 50.46 -31.35
N ARG A 346 -29.71 50.92 -32.40
CA ARG A 346 -28.69 51.98 -32.30
C ARG A 346 -29.33 53.29 -31.84
N GLU A 347 -30.49 53.66 -32.37
CA GLU A 347 -31.22 54.86 -31.92
C GLU A 347 -31.57 54.78 -30.44
N LEU A 348 -32.13 53.64 -30.00
CA LEU A 348 -32.47 53.40 -28.59
C LEU A 348 -31.26 53.47 -27.66
N PHE A 349 -30.10 52.94 -28.09
CA PHE A 349 -28.86 53.03 -27.30
C PHE A 349 -28.32 54.45 -27.19
N VAL A 350 -28.47 55.27 -28.24
CA VAL A 350 -28.08 56.69 -28.22
C VAL A 350 -29.06 57.55 -27.41
N GLU A 351 -30.38 57.27 -27.49
CA GLU A 351 -31.42 58.02 -26.77
C GLU A 351 -31.48 57.70 -25.26
N HIS A 352 -31.08 56.50 -24.85
CA HIS A 352 -31.25 56.01 -23.47
C HIS A 352 -29.96 55.54 -22.79
N GLY A 353 -28.82 55.61 -23.47
CA GLY A 353 -27.51 55.26 -22.92
C GLY A 353 -26.94 56.30 -21.93
N PRO A 354 -25.76 56.03 -21.33
CA PRO A 354 -24.92 54.84 -21.51
C PRO A 354 -25.60 53.54 -21.08
N ALA A 355 -25.29 52.43 -21.75
CA ALA A 355 -26.01 51.16 -21.60
C ALA A 355 -25.07 49.96 -21.43
N LEU A 356 -25.34 49.14 -20.41
CA LEU A 356 -24.77 47.82 -20.20
C LEU A 356 -25.84 46.77 -20.53
N ILE A 357 -25.55 45.87 -21.47
CA ILE A 357 -26.44 44.79 -21.89
C ILE A 357 -25.77 43.46 -21.60
N LEU A 358 -26.36 42.69 -20.69
CA LEU A 358 -25.85 41.38 -20.26
C LEU A 358 -26.78 40.29 -20.79
N ILE A 359 -26.26 39.37 -21.60
CA ILE A 359 -27.02 38.25 -22.16
C ILE A 359 -26.41 36.93 -21.68
N ASP A 360 -27.01 36.33 -20.65
CA ASP A 360 -26.61 35.02 -20.14
C ASP A 360 -27.44 33.90 -20.78
N GLU A 361 -26.83 32.73 -20.99
CA GLU A 361 -27.47 31.52 -21.54
C GLU A 361 -28.22 31.72 -22.88
N TRP A 362 -27.69 32.51 -23.82
CA TRP A 362 -28.36 32.79 -25.10
C TRP A 362 -28.61 31.52 -25.94
N VAL A 363 -27.66 30.56 -25.94
CA VAL A 363 -27.84 29.25 -26.60
C VAL A 363 -29.06 28.51 -26.02
N ALA A 364 -29.31 28.62 -24.72
CA ALA A 364 -30.46 27.99 -24.07
C ALA A 364 -31.79 28.62 -24.47
N TYR A 365 -31.82 29.91 -24.87
CA TYR A 365 -32.99 30.53 -25.50
C TYR A 365 -33.14 30.09 -26.96
N ALA A 366 -32.07 30.26 -27.77
CA ALA A 366 -32.12 29.99 -29.20
C ALA A 366 -32.53 28.56 -29.53
N ARG A 367 -32.08 27.56 -28.75
CA ARG A 367 -32.45 26.14 -28.95
C ARG A 367 -33.92 25.81 -28.64
N GLN A 368 -34.68 26.71 -28.00
CA GLN A 368 -36.13 26.55 -27.78
C GLN A 368 -36.95 26.95 -29.02
N LEU A 369 -36.35 27.64 -29.98
CA LEU A 369 -37.06 28.14 -31.15
C LEU A 369 -37.16 27.12 -32.28
N HIS A 370 -38.13 27.34 -33.15
CA HIS A 370 -38.41 26.50 -34.31
C HIS A 370 -38.00 27.21 -35.60
N ASP A 371 -37.81 26.45 -36.66
CA ASP A 371 -37.46 26.99 -37.99
C ASP A 371 -38.67 27.71 -38.65
N GLN A 372 -39.88 27.44 -38.15
CA GLN A 372 -41.11 28.18 -38.47
C GLN A 372 -41.36 29.27 -37.41
N SER A 373 -42.08 30.34 -37.78
CA SER A 373 -42.46 31.42 -36.85
C SER A 373 -43.79 31.10 -36.13
N ASP A 374 -43.84 29.98 -35.41
CA ASP A 374 -45.03 29.54 -34.64
C ASP A 374 -45.01 30.03 -33.17
N LEU A 375 -43.85 30.44 -32.65
CA LEU A 375 -43.68 30.96 -31.29
C LEU A 375 -43.71 32.51 -31.24
N PRO A 376 -44.21 33.13 -30.15
CA PRO A 376 -44.20 34.59 -29.97
C PRO A 376 -42.81 35.24 -30.04
N ALA A 377 -41.74 34.49 -29.77
CA ALA A 377 -40.34 34.94 -29.87
C ALA A 377 -39.76 34.92 -31.30
N GLY A 378 -40.55 34.50 -32.30
CA GLY A 378 -40.13 34.36 -33.70
C GLY A 378 -39.43 33.03 -33.98
N SER A 379 -38.84 32.92 -35.18
CA SER A 379 -38.12 31.72 -35.60
C SER A 379 -36.66 31.70 -35.16
N PHE A 380 -36.05 30.52 -35.26
CA PHE A 380 -34.64 30.26 -35.05
C PHE A 380 -33.74 31.19 -35.88
N GLU A 381 -34.07 31.41 -37.16
CA GLU A 381 -33.31 32.29 -38.06
C GLU A 381 -33.34 33.77 -37.60
N THR A 382 -34.51 34.27 -37.17
CA THR A 382 -34.65 35.68 -36.75
C THR A 382 -33.72 36.04 -35.59
N GLN A 383 -33.38 35.10 -34.69
CA GLN A 383 -32.45 35.38 -33.59
C GLN A 383 -31.03 35.69 -34.05
N PHE A 384 -30.55 35.09 -35.16
CA PHE A 384 -29.22 35.40 -35.67
C PHE A 384 -29.21 36.77 -36.37
N THR A 385 -30.30 37.14 -37.04
CA THR A 385 -30.53 38.50 -37.57
C THR A 385 -30.63 39.55 -36.46
N PHE A 386 -31.27 39.23 -35.33
CA PHE A 386 -31.25 40.07 -34.13
C PHE A 386 -29.85 40.16 -33.53
N ALA A 387 -29.11 39.05 -33.41
CA ALA A 387 -27.76 39.04 -32.86
C ALA A 387 -26.79 39.91 -33.68
N GLN A 388 -26.91 39.90 -35.01
CA GLN A 388 -26.11 40.79 -35.88
C GLN A 388 -26.51 42.25 -35.70
N ALA A 389 -27.81 42.58 -35.79
CA ALA A 389 -28.29 43.95 -35.59
C ALA A 389 -27.90 44.52 -34.22
N LEU A 390 -27.89 43.67 -33.18
CA LEU A 390 -27.52 44.03 -31.82
C LEU A 390 -26.02 44.32 -31.68
N THR A 391 -25.13 43.47 -32.19
CA THR A 391 -23.67 43.69 -32.10
C THR A 391 -23.22 44.90 -32.91
N GLU A 392 -23.79 45.09 -34.10
CA GLU A 392 -23.54 46.27 -34.94
C GLU A 392 -24.06 47.56 -34.28
N SER A 393 -25.28 47.54 -33.71
CA SER A 393 -25.84 48.69 -32.99
C SER A 393 -25.06 49.05 -31.72
N ALA A 394 -24.64 48.05 -30.92
CA ALA A 394 -23.83 48.28 -29.73
C ALA A 394 -22.46 48.89 -30.07
N LYS A 395 -21.86 48.49 -31.21
CA LYS A 395 -20.64 49.10 -31.76
C LYS A 395 -20.85 50.57 -32.12
N LEU A 396 -21.89 50.88 -32.89
CA LEU A 396 -22.16 52.22 -33.41
C LEU A 396 -22.64 53.23 -32.35
N ALA A 397 -23.25 52.79 -31.26
CA ALA A 397 -23.77 53.68 -30.21
C ALA A 397 -22.69 54.38 -29.35
N GLY A 398 -21.42 53.93 -29.41
CA GLY A 398 -20.28 54.56 -28.73
C GLY A 398 -20.19 54.34 -27.22
N ASN A 399 -21.30 54.47 -26.47
CA ASN A 399 -21.38 54.33 -25.01
C ASN A 399 -22.19 53.10 -24.53
N CYS A 400 -22.36 52.11 -25.41
CA CYS A 400 -23.03 50.85 -25.15
C CYS A 400 -22.01 49.71 -25.06
N LEU A 401 -22.10 48.88 -24.01
CA LEU A 401 -21.34 47.63 -23.84
C LEU A 401 -22.30 46.44 -23.85
N LEU A 402 -22.07 45.51 -24.78
CA LEU A 402 -22.76 44.23 -24.86
C LEU A 402 -21.85 43.10 -24.36
N VAL A 403 -22.31 42.31 -23.40
CA VAL A 403 -21.57 41.17 -22.84
C VAL A 403 -22.40 39.91 -22.95
N ILE A 404 -21.83 38.88 -23.57
CA ILE A 404 -22.55 37.66 -23.95
C ILE A 404 -21.87 36.43 -23.34
N SER A 405 -22.66 35.54 -22.73
CA SER A 405 -22.25 34.23 -22.25
C SER A 405 -22.60 33.17 -23.30
N LEU A 406 -21.60 32.46 -23.81
CA LEU A 406 -21.80 31.23 -24.59
C LEU A 406 -21.02 30.08 -23.94
N PRO A 407 -21.41 28.81 -24.13
CA PRO A 407 -20.57 27.66 -23.83
C PRO A 407 -19.23 27.69 -24.58
N ALA A 408 -18.19 27.08 -24.01
CA ALA A 408 -16.97 26.74 -24.73
C ALA A 408 -17.12 25.35 -25.38
N SER A 409 -16.50 25.15 -26.54
CA SER A 409 -16.42 23.86 -27.22
C SER A 409 -15.02 23.73 -27.82
N ASP A 410 -14.25 22.77 -27.31
CA ASP A 410 -12.86 22.54 -27.72
C ASP A 410 -12.85 21.64 -28.96
N THR A 411 -13.09 22.24 -30.13
CA THR A 411 -13.17 21.54 -31.43
C THR A 411 -11.83 20.97 -31.95
N THR A 412 -10.79 20.94 -31.11
CA THR A 412 -9.41 20.56 -31.47
C THR A 412 -8.81 19.50 -30.53
N GLY A 413 -9.38 18.30 -30.50
CA GLY A 413 -8.76 17.18 -29.77
C GLY A 413 -9.57 15.88 -29.66
N SER A 414 -9.20 14.87 -30.46
CA SER A 414 -9.59 13.45 -30.38
C SER A 414 -11.07 13.04 -30.59
N PRO A 415 -11.38 11.87 -31.21
CA PRO A 415 -12.76 11.43 -31.51
C PRO A 415 -13.62 10.95 -30.32
N HIS A 416 -13.27 11.31 -29.08
CA HIS A 416 -13.90 10.79 -27.85
C HIS A 416 -14.50 11.88 -26.94
N THR A 417 -14.54 13.13 -27.39
CA THR A 417 -15.15 14.27 -26.68
C THR A 417 -16.69 14.26 -26.74
N LEU A 418 -17.30 13.27 -26.07
CA LEU A 418 -18.74 13.22 -25.78
C LEU A 418 -19.21 14.28 -24.76
N SER A 419 -18.29 15.11 -24.26
CA SER A 419 -18.54 16.24 -23.35
C SER A 419 -19.56 17.24 -23.90
N ASP A 420 -19.40 17.61 -25.17
CA ASP A 420 -19.98 18.84 -25.72
C ASP A 420 -21.47 18.73 -26.02
N ASP A 421 -22.04 17.52 -26.11
CA ASP A 421 -23.48 17.33 -26.31
C ASP A 421 -24.31 17.73 -25.08
N VAL A 422 -23.75 17.60 -23.88
CA VAL A 422 -24.50 17.68 -22.61
C VAL A 422 -24.75 19.12 -22.16
N GLU A 423 -23.74 19.99 -22.21
CA GLU A 423 -23.91 21.41 -21.85
C GLU A 423 -24.65 22.18 -22.93
N VAL A 424 -24.40 21.86 -24.20
CA VAL A 424 -24.98 22.56 -25.35
C VAL A 424 -26.42 22.11 -25.66
N GLY A 425 -26.82 20.89 -25.23
CA GLY A 425 -28.18 20.39 -25.37
C GLY A 425 -28.47 19.77 -26.74
N GLY A 426 -27.53 18.98 -27.26
CA GLY A 426 -27.66 18.23 -28.51
C GLY A 426 -27.57 19.06 -29.80
N VAL A 427 -27.96 18.45 -30.93
CA VAL A 427 -27.69 18.96 -32.29
C VAL A 427 -28.18 20.39 -32.53
N ARG A 428 -29.45 20.72 -32.21
CA ARG A 428 -29.97 22.10 -32.38
C ARG A 428 -29.20 23.11 -31.52
N GLY A 429 -28.74 22.71 -30.34
CA GLY A 429 -27.89 23.54 -29.48
C GLY A 429 -26.53 23.84 -30.13
N ARG A 430 -25.88 22.83 -30.73
CA ARG A 430 -24.61 23.02 -31.48
C ARG A 430 -24.80 24.00 -32.63
N THR A 431 -25.83 23.79 -33.45
CA THR A 431 -26.18 24.71 -34.55
C THR A 431 -26.43 26.14 -34.05
N ALA A 432 -27.04 26.32 -32.88
CA ALA A 432 -27.24 27.64 -32.27
C ALA A 432 -25.92 28.26 -31.78
N LEU A 433 -25.05 27.49 -31.13
CA LEU A 433 -23.73 27.93 -30.66
C LEU A 433 -22.83 28.35 -31.82
N ASP A 434 -22.71 27.52 -32.86
CA ASP A 434 -21.86 27.79 -34.02
C ASP A 434 -22.33 29.04 -34.77
N ARG A 435 -23.64 29.21 -34.96
CA ARG A 435 -24.20 30.41 -35.60
C ARG A 435 -24.01 31.66 -34.75
N LEU A 436 -24.23 31.62 -33.43
CA LEU A 436 -23.97 32.76 -32.54
C LEU A 436 -22.48 33.13 -32.56
N ARG A 437 -21.56 32.16 -32.47
CA ARG A 437 -20.11 32.41 -32.60
C ARG A 437 -19.74 33.07 -33.93
N ASN A 438 -20.31 32.61 -35.05
CA ASN A 438 -20.04 33.17 -36.37
C ASN A 438 -20.56 34.60 -36.58
N VAL A 439 -21.54 35.04 -35.78
CA VAL A 439 -22.07 36.41 -35.78
C VAL A 439 -21.27 37.31 -34.82
N VAL A 440 -21.08 36.88 -33.57
CA VAL A 440 -20.43 37.69 -32.51
C VAL A 440 -18.91 37.79 -32.72
N GLY A 441 -18.27 36.70 -33.17
CA GLY A 441 -16.83 36.58 -33.41
C GLY A 441 -16.23 37.49 -34.49
N ARG A 442 -17.05 38.28 -35.18
CA ARG A 442 -16.63 39.33 -36.13
C ARG A 442 -16.39 40.69 -35.47
N VAL A 443 -16.81 40.85 -34.21
CA VAL A 443 -16.91 42.15 -33.51
C VAL A 443 -16.33 42.10 -32.09
N GLU A 444 -16.08 40.91 -31.54
CA GLU A 444 -15.70 40.71 -30.13
C GLU A 444 -14.20 40.88 -29.83
N SER A 445 -13.92 41.17 -28.56
CA SER A 445 -12.67 40.78 -27.90
C SER A 445 -12.85 39.49 -27.09
N SER A 446 -11.89 38.56 -27.16
CA SER A 446 -11.94 37.28 -26.45
C SER A 446 -11.47 37.42 -24.99
N TRP A 447 -12.37 37.18 -24.04
CA TRP A 447 -12.07 37.17 -22.60
C TRP A 447 -11.42 35.84 -22.17
N ARG A 448 -10.38 35.90 -21.32
CA ARG A 448 -9.63 34.73 -20.86
C ARG A 448 -10.04 34.24 -19.46
N PRO A 449 -10.17 32.93 -19.22
CA PRO A 449 -10.32 32.37 -17.87
C PRO A 449 -9.19 32.76 -16.92
N ALA A 450 -9.48 32.74 -15.63
CA ALA A 450 -8.48 32.93 -14.57
C ALA A 450 -7.50 31.74 -14.50
N THR A 451 -6.29 32.02 -14.02
CA THR A 451 -5.23 31.02 -13.83
C THR A 451 -5.47 30.16 -12.58
N ALA A 452 -4.75 29.03 -12.48
CA ALA A 452 -4.80 28.16 -11.30
C ALA A 452 -4.34 28.89 -10.02
N GLU A 453 -3.32 29.76 -10.13
CA GLU A 453 -2.77 30.52 -9.00
C GLU A 453 -3.77 31.56 -8.46
N GLU A 454 -4.49 32.26 -9.35
CA GLU A 454 -5.61 33.13 -8.98
C GLU A 454 -6.77 32.34 -8.35
N GLY A 455 -6.94 31.06 -8.74
CA GLY A 455 -7.86 30.11 -8.12
C GLY A 455 -7.67 29.99 -6.61
N PHE A 456 -6.43 30.07 -6.11
CA PHE A 456 -6.16 29.98 -4.67
C PHE A 456 -6.75 31.18 -3.92
N GLU A 457 -6.55 32.41 -4.42
CA GLU A 457 -7.12 33.62 -3.83
C GLU A 457 -8.65 33.66 -3.95
N ILE A 458 -9.23 33.20 -5.06
CA ILE A 458 -10.69 33.07 -5.23
C ILE A 458 -11.25 32.16 -4.13
N VAL A 459 -10.69 30.97 -3.92
CA VAL A 459 -11.15 30.04 -2.88
C VAL A 459 -10.90 30.61 -1.48
N ARG A 460 -9.74 31.24 -1.24
CA ARG A 460 -9.40 31.85 0.06
C ARG A 460 -10.42 32.92 0.46
N ARG A 461 -10.73 33.89 -0.42
CA ARG A 461 -11.71 34.96 -0.12
C ARG A 461 -13.15 34.46 0.03
N ARG A 462 -13.51 33.38 -0.68
CA ARG A 462 -14.84 32.76 -0.59
C ARG A 462 -15.07 32.00 0.71
N LEU A 463 -14.03 31.40 1.30
CA LEU A 463 -14.18 30.50 2.45
C LEU A 463 -13.66 31.10 3.78
N PHE A 464 -12.77 32.09 3.72
CA PHE A 464 -12.18 32.74 4.89
C PHE A 464 -12.44 34.24 4.96
N GLU A 465 -12.59 34.74 6.19
CA GLU A 465 -12.59 36.17 6.50
C GLU A 465 -11.20 36.78 6.26
N PRO A 466 -11.10 38.12 6.08
CA PRO A 466 -9.80 38.80 6.00
C PRO A 466 -8.96 38.57 7.28
N ILE A 467 -7.66 38.28 7.10
CA ILE A 467 -6.72 38.06 8.22
C ILE A 467 -6.66 39.33 9.08
N ALA A 468 -6.93 39.18 10.38
CA ALA A 468 -7.12 40.30 11.29
C ALA A 468 -5.79 40.88 11.82
N GLY A 469 -5.35 41.97 11.20
CA GLY A 469 -4.23 42.79 11.66
C GLY A 469 -2.84 42.16 11.49
N ASP A 470 -1.80 42.97 11.75
CA ASP A 470 -0.39 42.63 11.55
C ASP A 470 0.05 41.29 12.13
N ALA A 471 -0.52 40.88 13.26
CA ALA A 471 -0.15 39.64 13.94
C ALA A 471 -0.47 38.41 13.09
N GLY A 472 -1.64 38.39 12.44
CA GLY A 472 -2.04 37.27 11.58
C GLY A 472 -1.18 37.17 10.32
N PHE A 473 -0.86 38.30 9.69
CA PHE A 473 0.06 38.34 8.54
C PHE A 473 1.48 37.89 8.91
N LYS A 474 2.00 38.32 10.07
CA LYS A 474 3.30 37.84 10.59
C LYS A 474 3.29 36.32 10.82
N GLN A 475 2.22 35.77 11.38
CA GLN A 475 2.13 34.32 11.63
C GLN A 475 2.00 33.51 10.34
N ARG A 476 1.25 33.99 9.34
CA ARG A 476 1.22 33.44 7.98
C ARG A 476 2.63 33.35 7.39
N ASP A 477 3.41 34.43 7.47
CA ASP A 477 4.73 34.52 6.85
C ASP A 477 5.76 33.64 7.58
N ILE A 478 5.66 33.52 8.91
CA ILE A 478 6.41 32.55 9.71
C ILE A 478 6.10 31.11 9.27
N THR A 479 4.82 30.76 9.12
CA THR A 479 4.41 29.42 8.65
C THR A 479 4.94 29.13 7.25
N ALA A 480 4.75 30.04 6.29
CA ALA A 480 5.21 29.86 4.92
C ALA A 480 6.74 29.67 4.84
N ARG A 481 7.50 30.46 5.60
CA ARG A 481 8.96 30.33 5.68
C ARG A 481 9.42 29.02 6.31
N ALA A 482 8.73 28.54 7.34
CA ALA A 482 9.07 27.27 7.98
C ALA A 482 8.90 26.06 7.04
N PHE A 483 7.86 26.06 6.19
CA PHE A 483 7.70 25.07 5.12
C PHE A 483 8.76 25.24 4.03
N ALA A 484 9.05 26.47 3.58
CA ALA A 484 10.11 26.73 2.60
C ALA A 484 11.51 26.30 3.10
N GLU A 485 11.80 26.42 4.41
CA GLU A 485 13.05 25.95 5.02
C GLU A 485 13.10 24.42 5.12
N LEU A 486 11.99 23.74 5.43
CA LEU A 486 11.88 22.29 5.35
C LEU A 486 12.21 21.78 3.94
N TYR A 487 11.64 22.40 2.91
CA TYR A 487 11.87 22.00 1.51
C TYR A 487 13.29 22.30 1.01
N ARG A 488 13.89 23.43 1.44
CA ARG A 488 15.28 23.77 1.11
C ARG A 488 16.32 22.93 1.85
N SER A 489 16.05 22.52 3.09
CA SER A 489 17.00 21.71 3.90
C SER A 489 16.97 20.21 3.58
N GLN A 490 15.89 19.69 3.01
CA GLN A 490 15.72 18.26 2.69
C GLN A 490 15.75 18.01 1.17
N THR A 491 16.87 18.36 0.54
CA THR A 491 17.09 18.44 -0.93
C THR A 491 16.88 17.14 -1.72
N GLY A 492 16.74 15.99 -1.05
CA GLY A 492 16.39 14.70 -1.67
C GLY A 492 14.92 14.29 -1.55
N GLU A 493 14.17 14.87 -0.61
CA GLU A 493 12.89 14.33 -0.11
C GLU A 493 11.64 14.98 -0.73
N PHE A 494 11.80 16.14 -1.39
CA PHE A 494 10.70 16.96 -1.92
C PHE A 494 10.96 17.39 -3.37
N PRO A 495 9.93 17.72 -4.18
CA PRO A 495 10.10 18.16 -5.57
C PRO A 495 10.97 19.43 -5.69
N SER A 496 11.62 19.65 -6.83
CA SER A 496 12.58 20.75 -7.00
C SER A 496 11.92 22.14 -6.97
N GLU A 497 10.68 22.25 -7.47
CA GLU A 497 9.91 23.50 -7.50
C GLU A 497 9.55 24.02 -6.10
N SER A 498 9.36 23.11 -5.12
CA SER A 498 8.96 23.43 -3.73
C SER A 498 9.98 24.28 -2.97
N ARG A 499 11.21 24.33 -3.46
CA ARG A 499 12.39 24.95 -2.81
C ARG A 499 12.62 26.39 -3.27
N THR A 500 11.79 26.89 -4.19
CA THR A 500 11.90 28.21 -4.80
C THR A 500 11.26 29.29 -3.91
N VAL A 501 11.75 30.53 -4.03
CA VAL A 501 11.15 31.70 -3.36
C VAL A 501 9.71 31.93 -3.82
N ASP A 502 9.38 31.57 -5.06
CA ASP A 502 8.02 31.66 -5.59
C ASP A 502 7.08 30.62 -4.98
N TYR A 503 7.57 29.45 -4.55
CA TYR A 503 6.76 28.51 -3.76
C TYR A 503 6.47 29.04 -2.34
N GLU A 504 7.41 29.77 -1.69
CA GLU A 504 7.13 30.48 -0.43
C GLU A 504 5.99 31.51 -0.63
N LYS A 505 5.99 32.26 -1.75
CA LYS A 505 4.88 33.17 -2.12
C LYS A 505 3.57 32.42 -2.38
N ARG A 506 3.60 31.27 -3.08
CA ARG A 506 2.40 30.45 -3.32
C ARG A 506 1.78 29.97 -2.01
N ILE A 507 2.57 29.58 -1.00
CA ILE A 507 2.07 29.25 0.34
C ILE A 507 1.45 30.49 1.03
N GLN A 508 2.08 31.67 0.93
CA GLN A 508 1.52 32.92 1.49
C GLN A 508 0.19 33.34 0.84
N ALA A 509 -0.01 33.06 -0.46
CA ALA A 509 -1.25 33.36 -1.19
C ALA A 509 -2.35 32.33 -0.93
N ALA A 510 -2.00 31.04 -0.82
CA ALA A 510 -2.95 29.95 -0.58
C ALA A 510 -3.37 29.80 0.90
N TYR A 511 -2.64 30.40 1.84
CA TYR A 511 -2.86 30.28 3.29
C TYR A 511 -4.33 30.47 3.70
N PRO A 512 -4.93 29.53 4.47
CA PRO A 512 -4.28 28.47 5.25
C PRO A 512 -4.11 27.12 4.52
N ILE A 513 -4.40 27.06 3.22
CA ILE A 513 -4.37 25.82 2.44
C ILE A 513 -2.98 25.66 1.80
N HIS A 514 -2.41 24.46 1.84
CA HIS A 514 -1.13 24.17 1.18
C HIS A 514 -1.32 24.07 -0.34
N PRO A 515 -0.47 24.69 -1.19
CA PRO A 515 -0.67 24.72 -2.65
C PRO A 515 -0.86 23.34 -3.30
N GLU A 516 -0.20 22.29 -2.78
CA GLU A 516 -0.36 20.91 -3.26
C GLU A 516 -1.83 20.42 -3.23
N VAL A 517 -2.68 20.90 -2.30
CA VAL A 517 -4.13 20.57 -2.29
C VAL A 517 -4.79 21.09 -3.58
N PHE A 518 -4.49 22.33 -3.96
CA PHE A 518 -5.04 22.94 -5.16
C PHE A 518 -4.43 22.38 -6.44
N ASP A 519 -3.13 22.06 -6.45
CA ASP A 519 -2.48 21.48 -7.63
C ASP A 519 -3.11 20.10 -7.96
N ARG A 520 -3.37 19.26 -6.94
CA ARG A 520 -4.11 17.99 -7.14
C ARG A 520 -5.56 18.24 -7.63
N LEU A 521 -6.26 19.22 -7.06
CA LEU A 521 -7.67 19.49 -7.43
C LEU A 521 -7.84 20.17 -8.81
N TYR A 522 -6.92 21.04 -9.24
CA TYR A 522 -6.98 21.74 -10.52
C TYR A 522 -6.26 21.01 -11.66
N THR A 523 -5.26 20.17 -11.39
CA THR A 523 -4.65 19.32 -12.43
C THR A 523 -5.38 17.98 -12.57
N ASP A 524 -5.66 17.28 -11.47
CA ASP A 524 -6.08 15.88 -11.52
C ASP A 524 -7.61 15.75 -11.52
N TRP A 525 -8.29 16.29 -10.50
CA TRP A 525 -9.76 16.21 -10.37
C TRP A 525 -10.49 16.98 -11.47
N SER A 526 -9.84 17.99 -12.06
CA SER A 526 -10.39 18.78 -13.16
C SER A 526 -10.56 18.01 -14.49
N THR A 527 -10.00 16.79 -14.58
CA THR A 527 -10.17 15.88 -15.71
C THR A 527 -11.49 15.09 -15.66
N LEU A 528 -12.12 14.98 -14.48
CA LEU A 528 -13.37 14.23 -14.29
C LEU A 528 -14.54 15.00 -14.90
N VAL A 529 -15.21 14.42 -15.90
CA VAL A 529 -16.33 15.04 -16.65
C VAL A 529 -17.45 15.58 -15.76
N LYS A 530 -17.71 14.94 -14.60
CA LYS A 530 -18.74 15.38 -13.64
C LYS A 530 -18.26 16.48 -12.67
N PHE A 531 -16.96 16.73 -12.57
CA PHE A 531 -16.38 17.64 -11.57
C PHE A 531 -16.42 19.09 -12.06
N GLN A 532 -17.28 19.90 -11.43
CA GLN A 532 -17.48 21.32 -11.77
C GLN A 532 -16.32 22.21 -11.27
N ARG A 533 -15.08 21.88 -11.65
CA ARG A 533 -13.79 22.55 -11.35
C ARG A 533 -13.88 23.51 -10.15
N THR A 534 -14.09 24.81 -10.36
CA THR A 534 -14.13 25.84 -9.31
C THR A 534 -15.22 25.62 -8.25
N ARG A 535 -16.45 25.26 -8.65
CA ARG A 535 -17.59 25.01 -7.72
C ARG A 535 -17.48 23.66 -7.01
N GLY A 536 -16.83 22.67 -7.64
CA GLY A 536 -16.46 21.41 -7.00
C GLY A 536 -15.46 21.64 -5.87
N VAL A 537 -14.37 22.36 -6.16
CA VAL A 537 -13.33 22.75 -5.19
C VAL A 537 -13.92 23.55 -4.04
N LEU A 538 -14.71 24.61 -4.31
CA LEU A 538 -15.32 25.43 -3.25
C LEU A 538 -16.18 24.60 -2.29
N ARG A 539 -16.98 23.65 -2.79
CA ARG A 539 -17.87 22.82 -1.96
C ARG A 539 -17.12 21.75 -1.17
N LEU A 540 -16.14 21.10 -1.79
CA LEU A 540 -15.25 20.16 -1.10
C LEU A 540 -14.47 20.87 0.01
N MET A 541 -13.85 22.01 -0.30
CA MET A 541 -13.06 22.77 0.69
C MET A 541 -13.94 23.36 1.79
N ALA A 542 -15.18 23.80 1.51
CA ALA A 542 -16.13 24.20 2.55
C ALA A 542 -16.43 23.05 3.53
N ALA A 543 -16.64 21.82 3.02
CA ALA A 543 -16.85 20.63 3.86
C ALA A 543 -15.61 20.26 4.68
N VAL A 544 -14.42 20.30 4.07
CA VAL A 544 -13.13 20.05 4.73
C VAL A 544 -12.88 21.08 5.84
N ILE A 545 -13.00 22.37 5.53
CA ILE A 545 -12.77 23.46 6.49
C ILE A 545 -13.78 23.39 7.63
N HIS A 546 -15.06 23.13 7.35
CA HIS A 546 -16.07 22.94 8.39
C HIS A 546 -15.75 21.76 9.32
N SER A 547 -15.41 20.58 8.77
CA SER A 547 -15.04 19.40 9.56
C SER A 547 -13.79 19.63 10.42
N LEU A 548 -12.74 20.26 9.87
CA LEU A 548 -11.52 20.62 10.61
C LEU A 548 -11.77 21.73 11.66
N TRP A 549 -12.69 22.67 11.36
CA TRP A 549 -13.11 23.71 12.29
C TRP A 549 -13.91 23.15 13.48
N GLU A 550 -14.88 22.28 13.21
CA GLU A 550 -15.71 21.60 14.21
C GLU A 550 -14.89 20.65 15.11
N LYS A 551 -14.01 19.84 14.51
CA LYS A 551 -13.23 18.82 15.25
C LYS A 551 -12.11 19.40 16.12
N GLY A 552 -11.57 20.58 15.80
CA GLY A 552 -10.44 21.19 16.54
C GLY A 552 -9.04 21.05 15.91
N ASP A 553 -8.93 20.94 14.58
CA ASP A 553 -7.66 20.70 13.84
C ASP A 553 -6.48 21.62 14.19
N ARG A 554 -5.43 21.10 14.84
CA ARG A 554 -4.31 21.91 15.37
C ARG A 554 -3.14 22.09 14.39
N ASN A 555 -3.34 21.85 13.10
CA ASN A 555 -2.28 21.88 12.10
C ASN A 555 -1.96 23.32 11.63
N PRO A 556 -0.72 23.60 11.18
CA PRO A 556 -0.30 24.94 10.76
C PRO A 556 -0.80 25.33 9.35
N LEU A 557 -1.16 24.34 8.53
CA LEU A 557 -1.77 24.44 7.20
C LEU A 557 -2.74 23.27 7.00
N ILE A 558 -3.68 23.42 6.06
CA ILE A 558 -4.49 22.32 5.53
C ILE A 558 -3.71 21.68 4.36
N LEU A 559 -3.24 20.45 4.56
CA LEU A 559 -2.48 19.65 3.58
C LEU A 559 -3.34 18.52 2.98
N PRO A 560 -2.93 17.88 1.87
CA PRO A 560 -3.59 16.69 1.33
C PRO A 560 -3.82 15.59 2.39
N SER A 561 -2.84 15.41 3.29
CA SER A 561 -2.89 14.46 4.40
C SER A 561 -3.84 14.83 5.55
N THR A 562 -4.19 16.12 5.74
CA THR A 562 -5.07 16.55 6.84
C THR A 562 -6.55 16.52 6.46
N ILE A 563 -6.88 16.42 5.16
CA ILE A 563 -8.26 16.28 4.66
C ILE A 563 -8.98 15.13 5.40
N PRO A 564 -10.10 15.38 6.10
CA PRO A 564 -10.78 14.36 6.89
C PRO A 564 -11.70 13.51 6.01
N ILE A 565 -11.14 12.56 5.27
CA ILE A 565 -11.88 11.63 4.39
C ILE A 565 -12.78 10.68 5.22
N ASP A 566 -12.46 10.52 6.50
CA ASP A 566 -13.28 9.89 7.55
C ASP A 566 -14.57 10.65 7.89
N ASP A 567 -14.73 11.90 7.44
CA ASP A 567 -15.98 12.64 7.58
C ASP A 567 -16.96 12.30 6.45
N PRO A 568 -18.19 11.81 6.73
CA PRO A 568 -19.16 11.48 5.69
C PRO A 568 -19.49 12.63 4.73
N ARG A 569 -19.39 13.90 5.17
CA ARG A 569 -19.65 15.07 4.31
C ARG A 569 -18.52 15.27 3.30
N VAL A 570 -17.27 15.07 3.72
CA VAL A 570 -16.08 15.16 2.86
C VAL A 570 -15.99 13.93 1.95
N GLN A 571 -16.24 12.74 2.49
CA GLN A 571 -16.29 11.49 1.72
C GLN A 571 -17.31 11.60 0.57
N PHE A 572 -18.52 12.10 0.84
CA PHE A 572 -19.56 12.28 -0.17
C PHE A 572 -19.15 13.26 -1.27
N GLU A 573 -18.54 14.40 -0.95
CA GLU A 573 -18.10 15.37 -1.97
C GLU A 573 -16.91 14.88 -2.79
N LEU A 574 -16.13 13.91 -2.29
CA LEU A 574 -15.09 13.21 -3.04
C LEU A 574 -15.68 12.10 -3.93
N THR A 575 -16.50 11.19 -3.39
CA THR A 575 -16.94 9.98 -4.11
C THR A 575 -18.01 10.24 -5.16
N ARG A 576 -18.86 11.27 -5.00
CA ARG A 576 -19.94 11.64 -5.96
C ARG A 576 -19.50 11.90 -7.40
N TYR A 577 -18.21 12.10 -7.64
CA TYR A 577 -17.61 12.37 -8.95
C TYR A 577 -16.90 11.14 -9.54
N LEU A 578 -16.72 10.10 -8.74
CA LEU A 578 -16.05 8.84 -9.07
C LEU A 578 -17.10 7.74 -9.34
N SER A 579 -16.68 6.48 -9.40
CA SER A 579 -17.55 5.30 -9.43
C SER A 579 -17.82 4.76 -8.02
N ASP A 580 -18.93 4.04 -7.84
CA ASP A 580 -19.41 3.57 -6.53
C ASP A 580 -18.41 2.66 -5.79
N ASN A 581 -17.51 2.01 -6.54
CA ASN A 581 -16.44 1.14 -6.02
C ASN A 581 -15.42 1.85 -5.12
N TRP A 582 -15.42 3.18 -5.02
CA TRP A 582 -14.44 3.93 -4.23
C TRP A 582 -14.72 3.96 -2.71
N VAL A 583 -15.97 3.74 -2.26
CA VAL A 583 -16.28 3.73 -0.81
C VAL A 583 -15.57 2.57 -0.07
N PRO A 584 -15.61 1.30 -0.54
CA PRO A 584 -14.87 0.21 0.09
C PRO A 584 -13.35 0.41 0.13
N ILE A 585 -12.77 1.13 -0.85
CA ILE A 585 -11.34 1.46 -0.89
C ILE A 585 -11.01 2.41 0.25
N ILE A 586 -11.82 3.46 0.43
CA ILE A 586 -11.68 4.43 1.52
C ILE A 586 -11.82 3.74 2.88
N GLU A 587 -12.84 2.90 3.05
CA GLU A 587 -13.11 2.20 4.30
C GLU A 587 -11.98 1.23 4.70
N LYS A 588 -11.36 0.57 3.72
CA LYS A 588 -10.38 -0.50 3.96
C LYS A 588 -8.94 -0.01 4.03
N ASP A 589 -8.52 0.84 3.09
CA ASP A 589 -7.09 1.14 2.87
C ASP A 589 -6.75 2.64 2.92
N VAL A 590 -7.71 3.56 3.08
CA VAL A 590 -7.44 5.02 3.15
C VAL A 590 -7.73 5.62 4.53
N ASP A 591 -8.97 5.55 5.02
CA ASP A 591 -9.40 6.35 6.18
C ASP A 591 -10.57 5.80 7.00
N GLY A 592 -11.04 4.58 6.70
CA GLY A 592 -12.16 3.98 7.45
C GLY A 592 -11.87 3.65 8.92
N PRO A 593 -12.92 3.44 9.75
CA PRO A 593 -12.79 3.23 11.20
C PRO A 593 -11.92 2.04 11.64
N SER A 594 -11.72 1.06 10.77
CA SER A 594 -10.90 -0.16 10.98
C SER A 594 -9.89 -0.39 9.85
N SER A 595 -9.56 0.68 9.10
CA SER A 595 -8.68 0.65 7.92
C SER A 595 -7.24 0.24 8.23
N LEU A 596 -6.51 -0.23 7.21
CA LEU A 596 -5.09 -0.58 7.30
C LEU A 596 -4.20 0.56 7.81
N PRO A 597 -4.30 1.82 7.32
CA PRO A 597 -3.43 2.90 7.79
C PRO A 597 -3.57 3.14 9.30
N LYS A 598 -4.80 3.10 9.82
CA LYS A 598 -5.08 3.23 11.25
C LYS A 598 -4.42 2.11 12.08
N LYS A 599 -4.40 0.88 11.57
CA LYS A 599 -3.74 -0.28 12.22
C LYS A 599 -2.21 -0.19 12.18
N LEU A 600 -1.63 0.31 11.07
CA LEU A 600 -0.18 0.55 11.00
C LEU A 600 0.22 1.68 11.96
N ASP A 601 -0.63 2.69 12.12
CA ASP A 601 -0.47 3.77 13.10
C ASP A 601 -0.76 3.35 14.56
N GLU A 602 -1.09 2.08 14.84
CA GLU A 602 -1.04 1.53 16.22
C GLU A 602 0.42 1.28 16.68
N ASN A 603 1.36 1.18 15.73
CA ASN A 603 2.80 1.14 16.02
C ASN A 603 3.28 2.54 16.49
N PRO A 604 3.88 2.68 17.69
CA PRO A 604 4.34 3.98 18.21
C PRO A 604 5.28 4.77 17.28
N ALA A 605 6.02 4.09 16.40
CA ALA A 605 6.93 4.75 15.44
C ALA A 605 6.19 5.53 14.34
N LEU A 606 5.01 5.05 13.90
CA LEU A 606 4.18 5.70 12.87
C LEU A 606 3.06 6.53 13.51
N GLY A 607 2.42 5.97 14.55
CA GLY A 607 1.27 6.55 15.24
C GLY A 607 1.52 7.93 15.85
N ARG A 608 2.76 8.23 16.27
CA ARG A 608 3.13 9.55 16.80
C ARG A 608 2.97 10.71 15.79
N LEU A 609 2.82 10.40 14.50
CA LEU A 609 2.55 11.35 13.42
C LEU A 609 1.27 11.00 12.62
N HIS A 610 0.63 9.87 12.94
CA HIS A 610 -0.31 9.15 12.08
C HIS A 610 0.20 9.02 10.64
N ALA A 611 1.46 8.57 10.51
CA ALA A 611 2.21 8.63 9.26
C ALA A 611 1.57 7.79 8.14
N ALA A 612 1.03 6.61 8.46
CA ALA A 612 0.35 5.80 7.46
C ALA A 612 -0.96 6.46 7.00
N ARG A 613 -1.76 7.00 7.93
CA ARG A 613 -3.00 7.71 7.59
C ARG A 613 -2.76 8.97 6.76
N ARG A 614 -1.71 9.74 7.07
CA ARG A 614 -1.30 10.91 6.27
C ARG A 614 -0.91 10.53 4.83
N VAL A 615 -0.10 9.47 4.67
CA VAL A 615 0.31 8.95 3.35
C VAL A 615 -0.89 8.46 2.54
N ALA A 616 -1.74 7.63 3.15
CA ALA A 616 -2.90 7.05 2.48
C ALA A 616 -3.88 8.10 1.93
N ARG A 617 -4.23 9.11 2.74
CA ARG A 617 -5.06 10.26 2.32
C ARG A 617 -4.44 11.04 1.15
N THR A 618 -3.13 11.26 1.18
CA THR A 618 -2.40 11.99 0.13
C THR A 618 -2.40 11.21 -1.18
N ILE A 619 -2.12 9.90 -1.14
CA ILE A 619 -2.15 9.04 -2.34
C ILE A 619 -3.56 9.00 -2.91
N TYR A 620 -4.60 8.87 -2.09
CA TYR A 620 -5.99 8.91 -2.55
C TYR A 620 -6.28 10.20 -3.34
N LEU A 621 -5.91 11.37 -2.80
CA LEU A 621 -6.24 12.66 -3.42
C LEU A 621 -5.66 12.81 -4.84
N GLY A 622 -4.43 12.36 -5.11
CA GLY A 622 -3.82 12.46 -6.45
C GLY A 622 -3.98 11.24 -7.36
N SER A 623 -4.45 10.10 -6.86
CA SER A 623 -4.64 8.89 -7.68
C SER A 623 -6.09 8.63 -8.09
N ALA A 624 -7.09 8.94 -7.26
CA ALA A 624 -8.48 8.58 -7.54
C ALA A 624 -9.05 9.13 -8.87
N PRO A 625 -8.77 10.39 -9.29
CA PRO A 625 -9.22 10.90 -10.58
C PRO A 625 -8.67 10.14 -11.79
N HIS A 626 -7.48 9.55 -11.66
CA HIS A 626 -6.74 8.90 -12.75
C HIS A 626 -7.22 7.46 -13.04
N SER A 627 -8.40 7.08 -12.55
CA SER A 627 -9.07 5.80 -12.81
C SER A 627 -9.17 5.51 -14.32
N GLY A 628 -8.34 4.59 -14.82
CA GLY A 628 -8.34 4.16 -16.23
C GLY A 628 -7.21 4.72 -17.10
N THR A 629 -6.46 5.75 -16.68
CA THR A 629 -5.42 6.37 -17.53
C THR A 629 -4.13 5.55 -17.61
N ALA A 630 -3.18 5.94 -18.48
CA ALA A 630 -1.86 5.29 -18.62
C ALA A 630 -0.78 5.83 -17.66
N HIS A 631 -0.99 7.02 -17.07
CA HIS A 631 -0.06 7.66 -16.13
C HIS A 631 -0.74 7.84 -14.77
N ARG A 632 -0.89 6.73 -14.03
CA ARG A 632 -1.49 6.74 -12.68
C ARG A 632 -0.46 7.11 -11.62
N GLY A 633 -0.94 7.55 -10.47
CA GLY A 633 -0.16 7.62 -9.23
C GLY A 633 0.74 8.83 -9.04
N ILE A 634 1.10 8.99 -7.77
CA ILE A 634 1.91 10.08 -7.21
C ILE A 634 3.29 9.53 -6.86
N ASP A 635 4.35 10.31 -7.10
CA ASP A 635 5.71 9.98 -6.69
C ASP A 635 5.95 10.18 -5.18
N ASP A 636 6.98 9.51 -4.64
CA ASP A 636 7.35 9.56 -3.21
C ASP A 636 7.64 10.99 -2.71
N GLN A 637 8.25 11.85 -3.53
CA GLN A 637 8.54 13.24 -3.17
C GLN A 637 7.26 14.08 -3.01
N ARG A 638 6.27 13.89 -3.90
CA ARG A 638 4.95 14.54 -3.78
C ARG A 638 4.09 13.95 -2.67
N ILE A 639 4.19 12.64 -2.39
CA ILE A 639 3.59 12.03 -1.21
C ILE A 639 4.13 12.71 0.05
N LYS A 640 5.46 12.90 0.16
CA LYS A 640 6.09 13.64 1.27
C LYS A 640 5.67 15.10 1.31
N LEU A 641 5.62 15.80 0.17
CA LEU A 641 5.14 17.18 0.06
C LEU A 641 3.70 17.36 0.59
N GLY A 642 2.85 16.35 0.45
CA GLY A 642 1.50 16.33 1.01
C GLY A 642 1.37 15.91 2.48
N CYS A 643 2.44 15.37 3.10
CA CYS A 643 2.41 14.73 4.42
C CYS A 643 3.27 15.38 5.51
N VAL A 644 4.48 15.85 5.17
CA VAL A 644 5.50 16.26 6.15
C VAL A 644 5.26 17.71 6.59
N MET A 645 5.27 17.94 7.91
CA MET A 645 5.24 19.29 8.50
C MET A 645 6.61 19.68 9.08
N PRO A 646 6.91 20.99 9.23
CA PRO A 646 8.16 21.44 9.84
C PRO A 646 8.41 20.83 11.22
N GLY A 647 9.61 20.26 11.41
CA GLY A 647 9.99 19.53 12.64
C GLY A 647 9.71 18.02 12.59
N GLU A 648 9.12 17.48 11.52
CA GLU A 648 8.89 16.05 11.34
C GLU A 648 9.93 15.40 10.39
N PRO A 649 10.39 14.16 10.66
CA PRO A 649 11.36 13.47 9.80
C PRO A 649 10.72 12.83 8.55
N PRO A 650 11.11 13.20 7.31
CA PRO A 650 10.54 12.65 6.07
C PRO A 650 10.63 11.12 5.95
N ALA A 651 11.69 10.51 6.48
CA ALA A 651 11.94 9.07 6.38
C ALA A 651 10.84 8.18 6.98
N VAL A 652 10.11 8.67 7.99
CA VAL A 652 8.99 7.92 8.63
C VAL A 652 7.82 7.75 7.64
N TYR A 653 7.58 8.73 6.79
CA TYR A 653 6.55 8.65 5.74
C TYR A 653 6.95 7.70 4.61
N GLY A 654 8.24 7.67 4.26
CA GLY A 654 8.77 6.67 3.32
C GLY A 654 8.70 5.24 3.83
N ASP A 655 8.77 5.02 5.15
CA ASP A 655 8.54 3.69 5.74
C ASP A 655 7.05 3.33 5.81
N ALA A 656 6.20 4.29 6.21
CA ALA A 656 4.75 4.12 6.18
C ALA A 656 4.23 3.75 4.78
N LEU A 657 4.77 4.37 3.72
CA LEU A 657 4.48 4.03 2.32
C LEU A 657 4.81 2.57 2.00
N ARG A 658 6.00 2.08 2.39
CA ARG A 658 6.41 0.67 2.19
C ARG A 658 5.48 -0.29 2.93
N GLN A 659 5.15 -0.01 4.20
CA GLN A 659 4.28 -0.87 5.00
C GLN A 659 2.85 -0.92 4.42
N LEU A 660 2.34 0.21 3.93
CA LEU A 660 1.05 0.28 3.24
C LEU A 660 1.05 -0.55 1.95
N ALA A 661 2.01 -0.32 1.05
CA ALA A 661 2.10 -1.01 -0.24
C ALA A 661 2.30 -2.53 -0.11
N ALA A 662 2.90 -3.00 0.99
CA ALA A 662 3.07 -4.42 1.29
C ALA A 662 1.79 -5.12 1.76
N ALA A 663 0.83 -4.40 2.36
CA ALA A 663 -0.31 -4.99 3.08
C ALA A 663 -1.71 -4.56 2.56
N ALA A 664 -1.80 -3.51 1.75
CA ALA A 664 -3.05 -2.98 1.24
C ALA A 664 -3.75 -3.89 0.21
N THR A 665 -5.07 -3.76 0.13
CA THR A 665 -5.90 -4.45 -0.88
C THR A 665 -5.89 -3.75 -2.23
N TYR A 666 -5.90 -2.42 -2.25
CA TYR A 666 -6.17 -1.59 -3.42
C TYR A 666 -5.05 -0.61 -3.78
N LEU A 667 -4.01 -0.48 -2.94
CA LEU A 667 -2.85 0.35 -3.20
C LEU A 667 -1.81 -0.42 -4.03
N TYR A 668 -1.44 0.14 -5.16
CA TYR A 668 -0.35 -0.32 -6.02
C TYR A 668 0.87 0.60 -5.85
N GLN A 669 2.06 0.04 -6.05
CA GLN A 669 3.32 0.77 -6.08
C GLN A 669 4.23 0.20 -7.16
N ASP A 670 4.84 1.07 -7.96
CA ASP A 670 6.01 0.78 -8.81
C ASP A 670 7.28 1.44 -8.23
N GLU A 671 8.41 1.35 -8.93
CA GLU A 671 9.70 1.91 -8.48
C GLU A 671 9.69 3.45 -8.31
N SER A 672 8.68 4.14 -8.86
CA SER A 672 8.58 5.59 -8.94
C SER A 672 7.31 6.18 -8.33
N ARG A 673 6.19 5.44 -8.30
CA ARG A 673 4.85 5.96 -7.98
C ARG A 673 3.99 4.99 -7.18
N ALA A 674 3.01 5.53 -6.45
CA ALA A 674 1.94 4.77 -5.81
C ALA A 674 0.54 5.29 -6.19
N TRP A 675 -0.44 4.39 -6.31
CA TRP A 675 -1.84 4.74 -6.67
C TRP A 675 -2.85 3.75 -6.09
N TYR A 676 -4.04 4.24 -5.75
CA TYR A 676 -5.18 3.36 -5.51
C TYR A 676 -5.86 2.97 -6.82
N ASP A 677 -6.35 1.74 -6.91
CA ASP A 677 -7.19 1.27 -8.02
C ASP A 677 -8.40 0.49 -7.50
N THR A 678 -9.43 0.38 -8.33
CA THR A 678 -10.69 -0.33 -7.98
C THR A 678 -10.54 -1.86 -7.98
N GLN A 679 -9.48 -2.39 -8.59
CA GLN A 679 -9.17 -3.82 -8.62
C GLN A 679 -8.20 -4.22 -7.49
N PRO A 680 -8.50 -5.25 -6.68
CA PRO A 680 -7.57 -5.76 -5.67
C PRO A 680 -6.20 -6.17 -6.23
N THR A 681 -5.13 -5.92 -5.48
CA THR A 681 -3.75 -6.28 -5.87
C THR A 681 -3.56 -7.79 -6.04
N VAL A 682 -2.65 -8.18 -6.93
CA VAL A 682 -2.26 -9.59 -7.08
C VAL A 682 -1.67 -10.16 -5.79
N THR A 683 -1.03 -9.35 -4.95
CA THR A 683 -0.57 -9.73 -3.60
C THR A 683 -1.74 -10.10 -2.69
N LYS A 684 -2.83 -9.31 -2.70
CA LYS A 684 -4.02 -9.65 -1.91
C LYS A 684 -4.72 -10.91 -2.43
N LEU A 685 -4.82 -11.05 -3.75
CA LEU A 685 -5.37 -12.25 -4.40
C LEU A 685 -4.55 -13.51 -4.08
N ALA A 686 -3.22 -13.40 -4.06
CA ALA A 686 -2.32 -14.49 -3.67
C ALA A 686 -2.52 -14.88 -2.20
N ALA A 687 -2.68 -13.90 -1.30
CA ALA A 687 -3.00 -14.15 0.10
C ALA A 687 -4.36 -14.86 0.28
N ASP A 688 -5.41 -14.46 -0.46
CA ASP A 688 -6.71 -15.15 -0.39
C ASP A 688 -6.65 -16.58 -0.94
N ARG A 689 -5.92 -16.81 -2.04
CA ARG A 689 -5.72 -18.16 -2.59
C ARG A 689 -4.89 -19.05 -1.66
N ALA A 690 -3.85 -18.50 -1.04
CA ALA A 690 -3.07 -19.21 -0.03
C ALA A 690 -3.91 -19.56 1.21
N GLU A 691 -4.83 -18.69 1.63
CA GLU A 691 -5.77 -18.98 2.72
C GLU A 691 -6.80 -20.05 2.32
N GLN A 692 -7.33 -19.99 1.09
CA GLN A 692 -8.24 -21.00 0.55
C GLN A 692 -7.60 -22.40 0.48
N LEU A 693 -6.31 -22.49 0.15
CA LEU A 693 -5.57 -23.75 0.10
C LEU A 693 -5.47 -24.47 1.46
N LYS A 694 -5.70 -23.79 2.59
CA LYS A 694 -5.86 -24.48 3.91
C LYS A 694 -7.06 -25.44 3.93
N ARG A 695 -8.03 -25.28 3.02
CA ARG A 695 -9.19 -26.17 2.84
C ARG A 695 -8.95 -27.26 1.79
N SER A 696 -7.73 -27.40 1.27
CA SER A 696 -7.36 -28.39 0.25
C SER A 696 -5.94 -28.91 0.47
N PRO A 697 -5.66 -29.54 1.64
CA PRO A 697 -4.31 -29.98 2.02
C PRO A 697 -3.70 -30.93 0.98
N ASP A 698 -4.51 -31.78 0.34
CA ASP A 698 -4.11 -32.75 -0.68
C ASP A 698 -3.30 -32.12 -1.82
N LYS A 699 -3.65 -30.89 -2.24
CA LYS A 699 -2.92 -30.15 -3.29
C LYS A 699 -1.53 -29.71 -2.82
N VAL A 700 -1.41 -29.33 -1.54
CA VAL A 700 -0.15 -28.91 -0.92
C VAL A 700 0.74 -30.13 -0.67
N ALA A 701 0.16 -31.23 -0.20
CA ALA A 701 0.84 -32.50 -0.01
C ALA A 701 1.41 -33.05 -1.32
N HIS A 702 0.62 -33.04 -2.41
CA HIS A 702 1.06 -33.51 -3.73
C HIS A 702 2.23 -32.68 -4.29
N GLU A 703 2.21 -31.35 -4.15
CA GLU A 703 3.31 -30.47 -4.57
C GLU A 703 4.58 -30.70 -3.74
N ILE A 704 4.46 -30.99 -2.44
CA ILE A 704 5.58 -31.44 -1.59
C ILE A 704 6.12 -32.80 -2.07
N GLU A 705 5.23 -33.75 -2.37
CA GLU A 705 5.54 -35.11 -2.82
C GLU A 705 6.33 -35.11 -4.15
N GLU A 706 5.93 -34.29 -5.13
CA GLU A 706 6.63 -34.17 -6.41
C GLU A 706 7.99 -33.47 -6.28
N ARG A 707 8.11 -32.38 -5.50
CA ARG A 707 9.43 -31.77 -5.21
C ARG A 707 10.36 -32.72 -4.47
N LEU A 708 9.82 -33.51 -3.55
CA LEU A 708 10.56 -34.54 -2.84
C LEU A 708 11.05 -35.64 -3.78
N ARG A 709 10.22 -36.10 -4.73
CA ARG A 709 10.64 -37.02 -5.82
C ARG A 709 11.73 -36.44 -6.71
N LEU A 710 11.71 -35.13 -6.98
CA LEU A 710 12.73 -34.48 -7.81
C LEU A 710 14.11 -34.44 -7.14
N ASP A 711 14.20 -34.11 -5.83
CA ASP A 711 15.48 -34.14 -5.12
C ASP A 711 16.03 -35.56 -4.95
N LEU A 712 15.16 -36.52 -4.62
CA LEU A 712 15.50 -37.93 -4.38
C LEU A 712 15.95 -38.71 -5.63
N ARG A 713 15.99 -38.08 -6.81
CA ARG A 713 16.71 -38.59 -7.99
C ARG A 713 18.23 -38.67 -7.76
N LYS A 714 18.76 -37.94 -6.77
CA LYS A 714 20.18 -37.98 -6.37
C LYS A 714 20.38 -39.05 -5.29
N HIS A 715 20.57 -40.30 -5.70
CA HIS A 715 20.46 -41.46 -4.80
C HIS A 715 21.50 -41.55 -3.66
N GLY A 716 22.61 -40.81 -3.72
CA GLY A 716 23.70 -40.94 -2.75
C GLY A 716 24.34 -42.33 -2.84
N ASP A 717 24.51 -43.00 -1.70
CA ASP A 717 25.07 -44.36 -1.64
C ASP A 717 24.00 -45.46 -1.50
N PHE A 718 22.71 -45.15 -1.69
CA PHE A 718 21.64 -46.14 -1.61
C PHE A 718 21.39 -46.79 -2.98
N SER A 719 21.30 -48.11 -3.02
CA SER A 719 20.98 -48.86 -4.26
C SER A 719 19.56 -48.56 -4.78
N ARG A 720 18.64 -48.20 -3.88
CA ARG A 720 17.29 -47.75 -4.20
C ARG A 720 16.75 -46.81 -3.12
N ILE A 721 15.90 -45.88 -3.55
CA ILE A 721 15.12 -45.00 -2.67
C ILE A 721 13.64 -45.26 -2.93
N HIS A 722 12.85 -45.25 -1.85
CA HIS A 722 11.39 -45.35 -1.88
C HIS A 722 10.79 -44.00 -1.47
N PRO A 723 10.47 -43.10 -2.42
CA PRO A 723 9.91 -41.78 -2.14
C PRO A 723 8.40 -41.86 -1.89
N VAL A 724 8.00 -41.71 -0.63
CA VAL A 724 6.60 -41.71 -0.17
C VAL A 724 5.85 -43.00 -0.56
N PRO A 725 6.24 -44.16 -0.01
CA PRO A 725 5.44 -45.38 -0.13
C PRO A 725 4.10 -45.19 0.57
N ARG A 726 3.03 -45.75 0.01
CA ARG A 726 1.69 -45.74 0.63
C ARG A 726 1.50 -46.90 1.61
N SER A 727 2.32 -47.94 1.48
CA SER A 727 2.30 -49.14 2.31
C SER A 727 3.67 -49.83 2.36
N GLY A 728 3.86 -50.75 3.30
CA GLY A 728 5.04 -51.63 3.33
C GLY A 728 5.18 -52.53 2.09
N ALA A 729 4.14 -52.69 1.25
CA ALA A 729 4.22 -53.45 0.01
C ALA A 729 5.00 -52.72 -1.09
N ASP A 730 5.05 -51.38 -1.05
CA ASP A 730 5.78 -50.54 -2.01
C ASP A 730 7.30 -50.54 -1.77
N VAL A 731 7.76 -51.23 -0.72
CA VAL A 731 9.16 -51.41 -0.33
C VAL A 731 9.50 -52.91 -0.40
N PRO A 732 10.07 -53.39 -1.52
CA PRO A 732 10.50 -54.77 -1.67
C PRO A 732 11.52 -55.18 -0.59
N ASP A 733 11.58 -56.48 -0.32
CA ASP A 733 12.42 -57.05 0.73
C ASP A 733 13.59 -57.77 0.06
N ASP A 734 14.65 -57.00 -0.21
CA ASP A 734 15.88 -57.44 -0.88
C ASP A 734 17.10 -57.09 0.01
N LEU A 735 18.29 -57.54 -0.39
CA LEU A 735 19.50 -57.58 0.45
C LEU A 735 20.28 -56.26 0.58
N ASP A 736 19.99 -55.25 -0.25
CA ASP A 736 20.79 -54.02 -0.33
C ASP A 736 20.17 -52.84 0.45
N ALA A 737 21.00 -51.94 0.97
CA ALA A 737 20.55 -50.84 1.83
C ALA A 737 19.75 -49.77 1.08
N ARG A 738 18.65 -49.33 1.71
CA ARG A 738 17.59 -48.51 1.10
C ARG A 738 17.12 -47.40 2.01
N LEU A 739 16.91 -46.23 1.40
CA LEU A 739 16.27 -45.09 2.04
C LEU A 739 14.77 -45.08 1.73
N VAL A 740 13.94 -45.11 2.78
CA VAL A 740 12.49 -44.96 2.68
C VAL A 740 12.12 -43.57 3.18
N VAL A 741 11.59 -42.70 2.31
CA VAL A 741 11.21 -41.34 2.72
C VAL A 741 9.71 -41.30 2.98
N LEU A 742 9.33 -40.96 4.21
CA LEU A 742 7.94 -41.00 4.69
C LEU A 742 7.11 -39.83 4.12
N SER A 743 5.80 -40.02 4.08
CA SER A 743 4.84 -38.95 3.78
C SER A 743 4.95 -37.80 4.79
N ALA A 744 4.61 -36.59 4.34
CA ALA A 744 4.41 -35.43 5.21
C ALA A 744 3.34 -35.67 6.29
N GLU A 745 2.43 -36.62 6.07
CA GLU A 745 1.41 -37.09 7.03
C GLU A 745 2.00 -37.79 8.26
N TYR A 746 3.25 -38.28 8.18
CA TYR A 746 3.96 -38.97 9.26
C TYR A 746 5.18 -38.15 9.74
N PRO A 747 4.98 -36.94 10.30
CA PRO A 747 6.10 -36.12 10.76
C PRO A 747 6.70 -36.68 12.04
N TYR A 748 8.01 -36.46 12.20
CA TYR A 748 8.73 -36.72 13.43
C TYR A 748 8.47 -35.61 14.44
N ALA A 749 8.25 -36.01 15.69
CA ALA A 749 8.24 -35.17 16.88
C ALA A 749 9.16 -35.82 17.92
N GLY A 750 9.75 -35.05 18.84
CA GLY A 750 10.64 -35.55 19.89
C GLY A 750 9.98 -36.40 20.99
N GLU A 751 8.78 -36.91 20.73
CA GLU A 751 7.98 -37.77 21.62
C GLU A 751 8.26 -39.25 21.29
N PRO A 752 8.29 -40.18 22.27
CA PRO A 752 8.65 -41.58 22.01
C PRO A 752 7.71 -42.34 21.07
N ASP A 753 6.45 -41.91 20.94
CA ASP A 753 5.41 -42.57 20.15
C ASP A 753 4.87 -41.64 19.03
N ASN A 754 5.80 -41.12 18.22
CA ASN A 754 5.49 -40.18 17.14
C ASN A 754 5.07 -40.89 15.83
N ALA A 755 4.37 -40.16 14.97
CA ALA A 755 3.82 -40.69 13.71
C ALA A 755 4.89 -41.26 12.77
N ALA A 756 6.06 -40.63 12.67
CA ALA A 756 7.17 -41.13 11.86
C ALA A 756 7.72 -42.47 12.37
N PHE A 757 7.87 -42.64 13.69
CA PHE A 757 8.29 -43.91 14.30
C PHE A 757 7.28 -45.03 14.06
N ASN A 758 5.97 -44.76 14.13
CA ASN A 758 4.96 -45.77 13.88
C ASN A 758 4.86 -46.17 12.40
N ALA A 759 4.98 -45.22 11.47
CA ALA A 759 5.08 -45.52 10.03
C ALA A 759 6.35 -46.31 9.68
N ALA A 760 7.50 -45.91 10.25
CA ALA A 760 8.76 -46.62 10.09
C ALA A 760 8.69 -48.06 10.64
N ARG A 761 8.15 -48.25 11.85
CA ARG A 761 7.97 -49.58 12.47
C ARG A 761 7.08 -50.49 11.61
N ALA A 762 5.93 -49.99 11.13
CA ALA A 762 5.01 -50.76 10.30
C ALA A 762 5.66 -51.27 8.99
N ILE A 763 6.46 -50.42 8.34
CA ILE A 763 7.20 -50.79 7.12
C ILE A 763 8.40 -51.71 7.44
N LEU A 764 9.06 -51.53 8.59
CA LEU A 764 10.16 -52.37 9.06
C LEU A 764 9.71 -53.79 9.42
N GLU A 765 8.51 -53.95 9.96
CA GLU A 765 7.96 -55.23 10.40
C GLU A 765 7.26 -56.02 9.29
N SER A 766 6.68 -55.35 8.29
CA SER A 766 5.87 -56.00 7.24
C SER A 766 6.13 -55.52 5.81
N ARG A 767 5.77 -56.39 4.85
CA ARG A 767 5.75 -56.14 3.41
C ARG A 767 4.37 -56.48 2.86
N GLY A 768 3.42 -55.57 3.06
CA GLY A 768 2.00 -55.90 2.92
C GLY A 768 1.60 -56.91 3.99
N ASN A 769 0.95 -58.01 3.60
CA ASN A 769 0.44 -59.01 4.54
C ASN A 769 1.49 -60.04 5.02
N ALA A 770 2.75 -59.93 4.59
CA ALA A 770 3.84 -60.82 4.98
C ALA A 770 4.81 -60.13 5.97
N PRO A 771 5.39 -60.86 6.96
CA PRO A 771 6.44 -60.30 7.80
C PRO A 771 7.71 -60.03 7.00
N ARG A 772 8.37 -58.90 7.26
CA ARG A 772 9.64 -58.54 6.62
C ARG A 772 10.80 -59.33 7.21
N LEU A 773 11.67 -59.82 6.33
CA LEU A 773 12.88 -60.58 6.67
C LEU A 773 14.11 -59.67 6.75
N TYR A 774 14.41 -58.88 5.72
CA TYR A 774 15.67 -58.12 5.64
C TYR A 774 15.57 -56.75 6.31
N ARG A 775 15.31 -56.76 7.62
CA ARG A 775 15.01 -55.56 8.41
C ARG A 775 16.21 -54.63 8.56
N ASN A 776 17.44 -55.14 8.46
CA ASN A 776 18.63 -54.31 8.61
C ASN A 776 18.87 -53.40 7.39
N THR A 777 18.31 -53.72 6.21
CA THR A 777 18.56 -52.96 4.98
C THR A 777 17.82 -51.62 4.93
N LEU A 778 16.81 -51.40 5.78
CA LEU A 778 15.99 -50.20 5.76
C LEU A 778 16.49 -49.10 6.73
N VAL A 779 16.48 -47.85 6.24
CA VAL A 779 16.57 -46.61 7.00
C VAL A 779 15.49 -45.64 6.51
N PHE A 780 14.96 -44.79 7.38
CA PHE A 780 13.81 -43.93 7.05
C PHE A 780 14.16 -42.45 7.16
N LEU A 781 13.52 -41.60 6.36
CA LEU A 781 13.65 -40.14 6.43
C LEU A 781 12.28 -39.49 6.64
N ALA A 782 12.17 -38.62 7.64
CA ALA A 782 10.93 -37.97 8.06
C ALA A 782 11.04 -36.43 8.04
N ALA A 783 9.90 -35.78 7.85
CA ALA A 783 9.74 -34.34 8.04
C ALA A 783 9.65 -33.99 9.53
N ASP A 784 10.21 -32.85 9.92
CA ASP A 784 10.07 -32.26 11.26
C ASP A 784 8.69 -31.60 11.43
N LYS A 785 7.95 -31.95 12.49
CA LYS A 785 6.58 -31.47 12.73
C LYS A 785 6.44 -29.94 12.79
N ALA A 786 7.47 -29.20 13.21
CA ALA A 786 7.44 -27.74 13.24
C ALA A 786 7.83 -27.15 11.88
N ARG A 787 8.95 -27.59 11.29
CA ARG A 787 9.41 -27.11 9.97
C ARG A 787 8.48 -27.48 8.82
N LEU A 788 7.66 -28.52 8.98
CA LEU A 788 6.63 -28.86 8.02
C LEU A 788 5.57 -27.74 7.90
N GLN A 789 5.29 -26.98 8.98
CA GLN A 789 4.38 -25.82 8.91
C GLN A 789 5.00 -24.66 8.11
N ASP A 790 6.31 -24.39 8.30
CA ASP A 790 7.05 -23.40 7.49
C ASP A 790 7.01 -23.76 5.99
N LEU A 791 7.16 -25.06 5.67
CA LEU A 791 7.11 -25.57 4.30
C LEU A 791 5.70 -25.52 3.69
N ASP A 792 4.69 -25.96 4.43
CA ASP A 792 3.27 -25.92 4.06
C ASP A 792 2.81 -24.48 3.72
N GLU A 793 3.19 -23.48 4.53
CA GLU A 793 2.89 -22.09 4.21
C GLU A 793 3.65 -21.58 2.95
N ALA A 794 4.92 -21.95 2.80
CA ALA A 794 5.70 -21.59 1.61
C ALA A 794 5.10 -22.20 0.32
N VAL A 795 4.67 -23.46 0.37
CA VAL A 795 4.04 -24.15 -0.77
C VAL A 795 2.66 -23.56 -1.09
N ARG A 796 1.83 -23.24 -0.09
CA ARG A 796 0.56 -22.52 -0.34
C ARG A 796 0.78 -21.17 -1.02
N LYS A 797 1.83 -20.42 -0.63
CA LYS A 797 2.21 -19.16 -1.30
C LYS A 797 2.68 -19.40 -2.74
N TYR A 798 3.49 -20.42 -2.99
CA TYR A 798 3.92 -20.79 -4.35
C TYR A 798 2.71 -21.12 -5.26
N LEU A 799 1.84 -22.05 -4.83
CA LEU A 799 0.65 -22.48 -5.59
C LEU A 799 -0.34 -21.34 -5.81
N ALA A 800 -0.47 -20.41 -4.86
CA ALA A 800 -1.28 -19.21 -5.02
C ALA A 800 -0.76 -18.31 -6.16
N TRP A 801 0.54 -18.02 -6.19
CA TRP A 801 1.15 -17.23 -7.28
C TRP A 801 1.12 -17.95 -8.63
N GLU A 802 1.32 -19.26 -8.65
CA GLU A 802 1.25 -20.07 -9.87
C GLU A 802 -0.16 -20.07 -10.48
N SER A 803 -1.20 -20.26 -9.67
CA SER A 803 -2.59 -20.22 -10.17
C SER A 803 -3.00 -18.85 -10.73
N ILE A 804 -2.50 -17.74 -10.15
CA ILE A 804 -2.73 -16.39 -10.68
C ILE A 804 -2.08 -16.21 -12.06
N LEU A 805 -0.90 -16.79 -12.29
CA LEU A 805 -0.20 -16.74 -13.57
C LEU A 805 -0.83 -17.68 -14.62
N ALA A 806 -1.38 -18.83 -14.20
CA ALA A 806 -2.16 -19.70 -15.06
C ALA A 806 -3.47 -19.05 -15.53
N GLU A 807 -4.14 -18.31 -14.65
CA GLU A 807 -5.40 -17.60 -14.94
C GLU A 807 -5.21 -16.16 -15.45
N LYS A 808 -3.99 -15.78 -15.86
CA LYS A 808 -3.62 -14.38 -16.18
C LYS A 808 -4.53 -13.69 -17.20
N GLU A 809 -5.09 -14.46 -18.15
CA GLU A 809 -6.01 -13.97 -19.19
C GLU A 809 -7.43 -13.80 -18.63
N THR A 810 -7.93 -14.79 -17.89
CA THR A 810 -9.24 -14.74 -17.21
C THR A 810 -9.31 -13.61 -16.17
N LEU A 811 -8.21 -13.39 -15.46
CA LEU A 811 -8.04 -12.29 -14.50
C LEU A 811 -7.72 -10.94 -15.16
N ASN A 812 -7.54 -10.89 -16.49
CA ASN A 812 -7.18 -9.70 -17.27
C ASN A 812 -5.96 -8.94 -16.70
N LEU A 813 -4.93 -9.67 -16.24
CA LEU A 813 -3.78 -9.08 -15.56
C LEU A 813 -2.99 -8.15 -16.50
N THR A 814 -2.74 -6.92 -16.04
CA THR A 814 -1.88 -5.96 -16.77
C THR A 814 -0.43 -6.44 -16.89
N PRO A 815 0.35 -5.96 -17.88
CA PRO A 815 1.78 -6.28 -18.00
C PRO A 815 2.65 -5.87 -16.80
N PHE A 816 2.12 -5.05 -15.87
CA PHE A 816 2.75 -4.79 -14.57
C PHE A 816 2.43 -5.91 -13.57
N GLN A 817 1.15 -6.21 -13.34
CA GLN A 817 0.69 -7.28 -12.46
C GLN A 817 1.26 -8.66 -12.84
N GLN A 818 1.40 -8.96 -14.14
CA GLN A 818 2.03 -10.19 -14.61
C GLN A 818 3.51 -10.29 -14.17
N ARG A 819 4.33 -9.26 -14.42
CA ARG A 819 5.74 -9.22 -14.00
C ARG A 819 5.90 -9.27 -12.47
N GLN A 820 5.00 -8.60 -11.74
CA GLN A 820 4.96 -8.66 -10.28
C GLN A 820 4.69 -10.09 -9.79
N ALA A 821 3.67 -10.76 -10.34
CA ALA A 821 3.32 -12.14 -9.99
C ALA A 821 4.42 -13.14 -10.38
N GLU A 822 5.07 -12.99 -11.53
CA GLU A 822 6.23 -13.82 -11.92
C GLU A 822 7.39 -13.72 -10.92
N SER A 823 7.74 -12.49 -10.52
CA SER A 823 8.81 -12.24 -9.54
C SER A 823 8.49 -12.84 -8.17
N GLN A 824 7.23 -12.71 -7.73
CA GLN A 824 6.76 -13.30 -6.49
C GLN A 824 6.68 -14.84 -6.55
N ARG A 825 6.28 -15.44 -7.69
CA ARG A 825 6.32 -16.89 -7.87
C ARG A 825 7.74 -17.44 -7.74
N ARG A 826 8.72 -16.82 -8.42
CA ARG A 826 10.14 -17.21 -8.32
C ARG A 826 10.68 -17.08 -6.89
N THR A 827 10.28 -16.03 -6.17
CA THR A 827 10.65 -15.84 -4.76
C THR A 827 10.06 -16.93 -3.85
N ALA A 828 8.78 -17.27 -4.03
CA ALA A 828 8.14 -18.37 -3.32
C ALA A 828 8.76 -19.75 -3.68
N GLU A 829 9.07 -19.97 -4.95
CA GLU A 829 9.70 -21.19 -5.48
C GLU A 829 11.09 -21.44 -4.87
N SER A 830 11.90 -20.37 -4.78
CA SER A 830 13.19 -20.39 -4.06
C SER A 830 13.00 -20.67 -2.57
N THR A 831 11.99 -20.06 -1.94
CA THR A 831 11.67 -20.27 -0.51
C THR A 831 11.29 -21.72 -0.22
N VAL A 832 10.42 -22.34 -1.04
CA VAL A 832 10.06 -23.77 -0.93
C VAL A 832 11.30 -24.66 -1.10
N THR A 833 12.14 -24.35 -2.10
CA THR A 833 13.38 -25.10 -2.38
C THR A 833 14.36 -25.05 -1.20
N ALA A 834 14.42 -23.94 -0.45
CA ALA A 834 15.21 -23.83 0.77
C ALA A 834 14.57 -24.55 1.97
N ARG A 835 13.23 -24.47 2.14
CA ARG A 835 12.53 -25.09 3.28
C ARG A 835 12.43 -26.61 3.19
N LEU A 836 12.36 -27.21 2.00
CA LEU A 836 12.23 -28.66 1.83
C LEU A 836 13.35 -29.47 2.56
N PRO A 837 14.65 -29.16 2.39
CA PRO A 837 15.74 -29.85 3.11
C PRO A 837 15.89 -29.42 4.60
N GLU A 838 15.24 -28.34 5.04
CA GLU A 838 15.12 -28.02 6.47
C GLU A 838 13.99 -28.80 7.15
N ALA A 839 12.91 -29.09 6.42
CA ALA A 839 11.81 -29.91 6.91
C ALA A 839 12.21 -31.40 6.98
N TYR A 840 12.72 -31.98 5.88
CA TYR A 840 13.15 -33.39 5.84
C TYR A 840 14.55 -33.57 6.46
N GLN A 841 14.65 -33.34 7.76
CA GLN A 841 15.91 -33.34 8.54
C GLN A 841 16.08 -34.53 9.49
N TRP A 842 15.11 -35.43 9.64
CA TRP A 842 15.16 -36.52 10.62
C TRP A 842 15.36 -37.90 9.97
N LEU A 843 16.58 -38.42 10.07
CA LEU A 843 16.94 -39.77 9.67
C LEU A 843 16.62 -40.73 10.83
N ILE A 844 15.83 -41.76 10.58
CA ILE A 844 15.40 -42.76 11.57
C ILE A 844 16.09 -44.08 11.23
N ILE A 845 16.84 -44.60 12.20
CA ILE A 845 17.76 -45.72 12.04
C ILE A 845 17.28 -46.86 12.95
N PRO A 846 16.94 -48.04 12.38
CA PRO A 846 16.74 -49.26 13.17
C PRO A 846 18.04 -49.74 13.79
N GLU A 847 18.04 -49.98 15.10
CA GLU A 847 19.21 -50.35 15.90
C GLU A 847 18.84 -51.37 17.00
N GLN A 848 19.72 -52.33 17.25
CA GLN A 848 19.56 -53.39 18.24
C GLN A 848 20.95 -53.72 18.83
N ALA A 849 21.17 -53.54 20.14
CA ALA A 849 22.52 -53.69 20.70
C ALA A 849 22.92 -55.17 20.92
N THR A 850 21.98 -56.03 21.28
CA THR A 850 22.18 -57.47 21.45
C THR A 850 21.04 -58.29 20.82
N PRO A 851 21.26 -59.56 20.41
CA PRO A 851 20.21 -60.41 19.85
C PRO A 851 18.99 -60.64 20.76
N GLN A 852 19.12 -60.40 22.06
CA GLN A 852 18.09 -60.57 23.09
C GLN A 852 17.22 -59.31 23.28
N GLU A 853 17.71 -58.14 22.87
CA GLU A 853 16.99 -56.87 22.99
C GLU A 853 15.98 -56.65 21.83
N PRO A 854 14.89 -55.91 22.06
CA PRO A 854 13.98 -55.50 20.99
C PRO A 854 14.65 -54.49 20.04
N ILE A 855 14.24 -54.50 18.77
CA ILE A 855 14.69 -53.50 17.79
C ILE A 855 14.14 -52.12 18.19
N SER A 856 15.03 -51.14 18.30
CA SER A 856 14.71 -49.75 18.60
C SER A 856 14.81 -48.86 17.34
N LEU A 857 14.25 -47.67 17.39
CA LEU A 857 14.37 -46.65 16.34
C LEU A 857 15.07 -45.41 16.92
N ARG A 858 16.29 -45.12 16.49
CA ARG A 858 17.01 -43.89 16.83
C ARG A 858 16.75 -42.81 15.79
N ALA A 859 16.47 -41.59 16.23
CA ALA A 859 16.41 -40.42 15.37
C ALA A 859 17.76 -39.67 15.37
N ALA A 860 18.30 -39.42 14.18
CA ALA A 860 19.52 -38.66 13.94
C ALA A 860 19.22 -37.44 13.05
N LYS A 861 19.72 -36.27 13.45
CA LYS A 861 19.50 -35.03 12.69
C LYS A 861 20.48 -34.92 11.53
N LEU A 862 19.97 -34.60 10.34
CA LEU A 862 20.75 -34.30 9.14
C LEU A 862 21.18 -32.83 9.11
N THR A 863 22.34 -32.56 8.53
CA THR A 863 22.93 -31.23 8.39
C THR A 863 23.61 -31.07 7.02
N GLY A 864 23.75 -29.83 6.55
CA GLY A 864 24.33 -29.50 5.25
C GLY A 864 23.30 -29.28 4.14
N SER A 865 23.80 -28.78 3.00
CA SER A 865 23.04 -28.27 1.85
C SER A 865 22.95 -29.25 0.66
N ASP A 866 23.51 -30.46 0.78
CA ASP A 866 23.35 -31.51 -0.22
C ASP A 866 21.91 -32.05 -0.28
N ALA A 867 21.60 -32.76 -1.38
CA ALA A 867 20.35 -33.49 -1.55
C ALA A 867 20.09 -34.49 -0.43
N LEU A 868 18.82 -34.72 -0.10
CA LEU A 868 18.36 -35.40 1.11
C LEU A 868 19.03 -36.76 1.34
N ALA A 869 19.09 -37.59 0.30
CA ALA A 869 19.69 -38.92 0.38
C ALA A 869 21.22 -38.90 0.50
N VAL A 870 21.89 -37.91 -0.09
CA VAL A 870 23.34 -37.70 0.04
C VAL A 870 23.70 -37.30 1.47
N ARG A 871 22.87 -36.47 2.13
CA ARG A 871 23.02 -36.17 3.56
C ARG A 871 22.81 -37.43 4.41
N ALA A 872 21.79 -38.22 4.09
CA ALA A 872 21.47 -39.46 4.82
C ALA A 872 22.60 -40.49 4.72
N SER A 873 23.10 -40.81 3.53
CA SER A 873 24.17 -41.80 3.37
C SER A 873 25.50 -41.34 3.99
N ARG A 874 25.84 -40.05 3.85
CA ARG A 874 27.00 -39.44 4.52
C ARG A 874 26.88 -39.55 6.05
N LYS A 875 25.69 -39.28 6.62
CA LYS A 875 25.45 -39.37 8.06
C LYS A 875 25.62 -40.80 8.57
N LEU A 876 25.04 -41.79 7.89
CA LEU A 876 25.19 -43.20 8.26
C LEU A 876 26.65 -43.67 8.20
N LYS A 877 27.37 -43.33 7.12
CA LYS A 877 28.80 -43.61 6.98
C LYS A 877 29.62 -42.97 8.10
N SER A 878 29.32 -41.73 8.50
CA SER A 878 30.01 -41.03 9.59
C SER A 878 29.72 -41.59 10.99
N GLU A 879 28.68 -42.41 11.14
CA GLU A 879 28.34 -43.12 12.38
C GLU A 879 28.58 -44.64 12.27
N GLU A 880 29.29 -45.09 11.22
CA GLU A 880 29.56 -46.51 10.89
C GLU A 880 28.30 -47.39 10.76
N THR A 881 27.11 -46.79 10.65
CA THR A 881 25.80 -47.45 10.49
C THR A 881 25.41 -47.73 9.04
N LEU A 882 26.35 -47.52 8.09
CA LEU A 882 26.28 -47.99 6.70
C LEU A 882 27.70 -48.28 6.17
N ILE A 883 28.02 -49.56 6.03
CA ILE A 883 29.34 -50.06 5.62
C ILE A 883 29.40 -50.21 4.10
N GLY A 884 30.11 -49.30 3.43
CA GLY A 884 30.37 -49.36 1.98
C GLY A 884 31.61 -50.20 1.59
N ALA A 885 32.45 -50.57 2.56
CA ALA A 885 33.59 -51.46 2.38
C ALA A 885 33.87 -52.16 3.72
N LEU A 886 33.98 -53.48 3.71
CA LEU A 886 34.22 -54.30 4.90
C LEU A 886 35.60 -54.97 4.80
N GLY A 887 36.43 -54.83 5.83
CA GLY A 887 37.70 -55.54 5.92
C GLY A 887 37.49 -57.04 6.19
N SER A 888 38.27 -57.90 5.54
CA SER A 888 38.16 -59.36 5.69
C SER A 888 38.40 -59.85 7.13
N THR A 889 39.39 -59.28 7.83
CA THR A 889 39.63 -59.52 9.26
C THR A 889 38.46 -59.03 10.12
N VAL A 890 37.84 -57.90 9.78
CA VAL A 890 36.66 -57.37 10.50
C VAL A 890 35.44 -58.28 10.30
N LEU A 891 35.24 -58.80 9.09
CA LEU A 891 34.24 -59.83 8.81
C LEU A 891 34.50 -61.07 9.67
N ARG A 892 35.75 -61.57 9.74
CA ARG A 892 36.09 -62.72 10.58
C ARG A 892 35.83 -62.44 12.07
N MET A 893 36.24 -61.28 12.59
CA MET A 893 35.95 -60.90 13.98
C MET A 893 34.44 -60.91 14.25
N ARG A 894 33.62 -60.32 13.36
CA ARG A 894 32.15 -60.32 13.52
C ARG A 894 31.51 -61.71 13.42
N MET A 895 32.14 -62.66 12.72
CA MET A 895 31.70 -64.07 12.67
C MET A 895 32.09 -64.88 13.92
N ASP A 896 33.02 -64.37 14.73
CA ASP A 896 33.44 -64.96 16.01
C ASP A 896 32.76 -64.28 17.21
N ASP A 897 32.65 -62.95 17.20
CA ASP A 897 31.92 -62.11 18.18
C ASP A 897 30.43 -62.54 18.28
N VAL A 898 29.82 -62.79 17.12
CA VAL A 898 28.45 -63.25 16.95
C VAL A 898 28.52 -64.65 16.33
N PRO A 899 27.80 -65.66 16.84
CA PRO A 899 27.92 -67.05 16.40
C PRO A 899 27.26 -67.30 15.02
N LEU A 900 27.83 -66.72 13.96
CA LEU A 900 27.39 -66.86 12.57
C LEU A 900 27.89 -68.17 11.93
N TRP A 901 28.96 -68.76 12.48
CA TRP A 901 29.46 -70.09 12.13
C TRP A 901 28.43 -71.19 12.44
N ARG A 902 28.07 -72.00 11.44
CA ARG A 902 27.12 -73.11 11.58
C ARG A 902 27.91 -74.43 11.73
N GLY A 903 28.62 -74.53 12.85
CA GLY A 903 29.67 -75.53 13.05
C GLY A 903 31.03 -74.96 12.63
N ASP A 904 31.73 -75.60 11.71
CA ASP A 904 33.05 -75.17 11.22
C ASP A 904 33.03 -74.49 9.85
N HIS A 905 31.84 -74.24 9.31
CA HIS A 905 31.64 -73.48 8.08
C HIS A 905 30.32 -72.68 8.11
N VAL A 906 30.14 -71.81 7.11
CA VAL A 906 28.87 -71.12 6.82
C VAL A 906 28.78 -70.82 5.33
N GLU A 907 27.58 -70.92 4.75
CA GLU A 907 27.35 -70.56 3.34
C GLU A 907 27.40 -69.04 3.15
N VAL A 908 28.10 -68.57 2.11
CA VAL A 908 28.28 -67.14 1.83
C VAL A 908 26.93 -66.44 1.61
N ARG A 909 26.03 -67.06 0.84
CA ARG A 909 24.65 -66.58 0.65
C ARG A 909 23.94 -66.39 1.99
N GLN A 910 23.97 -67.41 2.86
CA GLN A 910 23.30 -67.37 4.16
C GLN A 910 23.88 -66.27 5.06
N LEU A 911 25.19 -66.01 4.97
CA LEU A 911 25.85 -64.94 5.73
C LEU A 911 25.45 -63.54 5.23
N VAL A 912 25.23 -63.37 3.91
CA VAL A 912 24.60 -62.14 3.37
C VAL A 912 23.18 -61.97 3.89
N GLU A 913 22.37 -63.03 3.86
CA GLU A 913 21.00 -63.00 4.40
C GLU A 913 20.97 -62.67 5.91
N ASP A 914 21.91 -63.20 6.71
CA ASP A 914 22.02 -62.89 8.15
C ASP A 914 22.33 -61.39 8.37
N PHE A 915 23.33 -60.83 7.67
CA PHE A 915 23.67 -59.40 7.75
C PHE A 915 22.52 -58.48 7.31
N ALA A 916 21.74 -58.87 6.28
CA ALA A 916 20.56 -58.14 5.83
C ALA A 916 19.37 -58.25 6.82
N LYS A 917 19.29 -59.35 7.59
CA LYS A 917 18.17 -59.68 8.47
C LYS A 917 18.25 -59.06 9.87
N TYR A 918 19.43 -59.03 10.49
CA TYR A 918 19.57 -58.71 11.92
C TYR A 918 20.17 -57.32 12.19
N PRO A 919 19.43 -56.35 12.80
CA PRO A 919 19.94 -55.01 13.10
C PRO A 919 21.05 -54.90 14.14
N TYR A 920 21.45 -56.00 14.79
CA TYR A 920 22.68 -56.07 15.62
C TYR A 920 23.95 -56.34 14.79
N LEU A 921 23.83 -56.63 13.49
CA LEU A 921 24.96 -56.73 12.57
C LEU A 921 25.16 -55.42 11.80
N PRO A 922 26.41 -55.05 11.42
CA PRO A 922 26.65 -53.83 10.63
C PRO A 922 25.89 -53.84 9.30
N ARG A 923 25.03 -52.85 9.08
CA ARG A 923 24.29 -52.63 7.83
C ARG A 923 25.27 -52.41 6.68
N LEU A 924 25.26 -53.29 5.68
CA LEU A 924 26.09 -53.18 4.48
C LEU A 924 25.38 -52.36 3.41
N ALA A 925 26.12 -51.69 2.53
CA ALA A 925 25.54 -50.97 1.39
C ALA A 925 24.82 -51.91 0.39
N GLY A 926 25.43 -53.06 0.13
CA GLY A 926 24.89 -54.14 -0.70
C GLY A 926 25.58 -55.47 -0.42
N ALA A 927 25.05 -56.54 -0.99
CA ALA A 927 25.57 -57.90 -0.79
C ALA A 927 27.04 -58.07 -1.27
N GLU A 928 27.46 -57.29 -2.27
CA GLU A 928 28.81 -57.28 -2.83
C GLU A 928 29.88 -56.84 -1.82
N VAL A 929 29.53 -56.02 -0.81
CA VAL A 929 30.46 -55.62 0.26
C VAL A 929 30.99 -56.84 1.03
N LEU A 930 30.10 -57.79 1.37
CA LEU A 930 30.47 -59.02 2.07
C LEU A 930 31.17 -60.01 1.14
N VAL A 931 30.66 -60.19 -0.08
CA VAL A 931 31.30 -61.08 -1.07
C VAL A 931 32.73 -60.63 -1.39
N ARG A 932 32.97 -59.32 -1.47
CA ARG A 932 34.32 -58.77 -1.62
C ARG A 932 35.20 -59.06 -0.40
N ALA A 933 34.72 -58.76 0.81
CA ALA A 933 35.45 -59.07 2.05
C ALA A 933 35.79 -60.58 2.17
N ALA A 934 34.91 -61.45 1.68
CA ALA A 934 35.15 -62.89 1.60
C ALA A 934 36.24 -63.25 0.57
N ARG A 935 36.18 -62.72 -0.66
CA ARG A 935 37.20 -62.94 -1.70
C ARG A 935 38.58 -62.44 -1.25
N ASP A 936 38.64 -61.21 -0.77
CA ASP A 936 39.87 -60.55 -0.30
C ASP A 936 40.44 -61.31 0.92
N GLY A 937 39.59 -61.84 1.80
CA GLY A 937 39.98 -62.64 2.96
C GLY A 937 40.59 -64.01 2.64
N VAL A 938 40.03 -64.73 1.67
CA VAL A 938 40.52 -66.05 1.23
C VAL A 938 41.85 -65.94 0.47
N ALA A 939 42.12 -64.78 -0.12
CA ALA A 939 43.35 -64.49 -0.86
C ALA A 939 44.54 -64.07 0.03
N LEU A 940 44.32 -63.74 1.32
CA LEU A 940 45.42 -63.42 2.24
C LEU A 940 46.32 -64.63 2.51
N LEU A 941 47.63 -64.39 2.60
CA LEU A 941 48.59 -65.42 3.02
C LEU A 941 48.47 -65.74 4.52
N THR A 942 47.97 -64.80 5.34
CA THR A 942 47.70 -64.94 6.77
C THR A 942 46.29 -65.46 7.08
N TRP A 943 45.63 -66.11 6.12
CA TRP A 943 44.25 -66.61 6.25
C TRP A 943 44.03 -67.53 7.47
N GLU A 944 45.10 -68.17 7.95
CA GLU A 944 45.06 -69.07 9.11
C GLU A 944 44.83 -68.36 10.44
N THR A 945 45.38 -67.15 10.59
CA THR A 945 45.28 -66.33 11.80
C THR A 945 44.21 -65.26 11.67
N ASP A 946 44.08 -64.65 10.48
CA ASP A 946 43.38 -63.37 10.33
C ASP A 946 41.98 -63.51 9.71
N THR A 947 41.71 -64.58 8.94
CA THR A 947 40.47 -64.74 8.16
C THR A 947 39.94 -66.19 8.16
N PHE A 948 39.83 -66.83 6.99
CA PHE A 948 39.11 -68.08 6.74
C PHE A 948 39.47 -68.63 5.35
N ALA A 949 39.18 -69.92 5.13
CA ALA A 949 39.28 -70.57 3.83
C ALA A 949 37.91 -70.60 3.10
N PHE A 950 37.91 -70.98 1.82
CA PHE A 950 36.69 -71.18 1.02
C PHE A 950 36.58 -72.62 0.52
N ALA A 951 35.36 -73.17 0.45
CA ALA A 951 35.07 -74.45 -0.19
C ALA A 951 33.84 -74.36 -1.10
N GLU A 952 33.80 -75.17 -2.16
CA GLU A 952 32.70 -75.19 -3.13
C GLU A 952 31.50 -76.02 -2.64
N SER A 953 31.73 -76.99 -1.74
CA SER A 953 30.69 -77.74 -1.02
C SER A 953 31.30 -78.57 0.12
N TYR A 954 30.46 -79.09 1.02
CA TYR A 954 30.87 -80.02 2.08
C TYR A 954 30.22 -81.41 1.89
N ASP A 955 31.06 -82.44 1.85
CA ASP A 955 30.67 -83.84 1.76
C ASP A 955 30.39 -84.39 3.17
N GLN A 956 29.11 -84.55 3.51
CA GLN A 956 28.71 -85.04 4.83
C GLN A 956 29.12 -86.50 5.07
N THR A 957 29.13 -87.33 4.03
CA THR A 957 29.47 -88.76 4.12
C THR A 957 30.98 -88.95 4.23
N GLY A 958 31.76 -88.23 3.43
CA GLY A 958 33.22 -88.24 3.46
C GLY A 958 33.85 -87.33 4.53
N LYS A 959 33.04 -86.53 5.24
CA LYS A 959 33.46 -85.46 6.16
C LYS A 959 34.56 -84.57 5.55
N ARG A 960 34.34 -84.10 4.32
CA ARG A 960 35.36 -83.44 3.49
C ARG A 960 34.83 -82.21 2.73
N TYR A 961 35.53 -81.09 2.82
CA TYR A 961 35.34 -79.92 1.98
C TYR A 961 35.85 -80.19 0.55
N ARG A 962 34.96 -80.04 -0.44
CA ARG A 962 35.27 -80.14 -1.87
C ARG A 962 35.62 -78.74 -2.41
N GLY A 963 36.59 -78.66 -3.31
CA GLY A 963 37.04 -77.37 -3.86
C GLY A 963 37.62 -76.41 -2.81
N LEU A 964 38.29 -76.92 -1.77
CA LEU A 964 38.91 -76.11 -0.71
C LEU A 964 40.05 -75.24 -1.28
N ARG A 965 40.00 -73.93 -1.01
CA ARG A 965 40.95 -72.90 -1.49
C ARG A 965 41.29 -71.93 -0.36
N CYS A 966 42.55 -71.52 -0.30
CA CYS A 966 43.11 -70.57 0.66
C CYS A 966 44.42 -69.99 0.13
N GLY A 967 44.82 -68.79 0.56
CA GLY A 967 46.06 -68.12 0.13
C GLY A 967 46.12 -67.78 -1.37
N GLN A 968 44.97 -67.74 -2.05
CA GLN A 968 44.87 -67.51 -3.49
C GLN A 968 43.57 -66.79 -3.87
N GLN A 969 43.56 -66.09 -5.00
CA GLN A 969 42.39 -65.36 -5.51
C GLN A 969 41.28 -66.31 -5.97
N VAL A 970 40.04 -66.10 -5.50
CA VAL A 970 38.88 -66.95 -5.80
C VAL A 970 37.72 -66.11 -6.33
N GLN A 971 37.58 -66.05 -7.66
CA GLN A 971 36.50 -65.28 -8.31
C GLN A 971 35.12 -65.97 -8.26
N SER A 972 35.05 -67.26 -7.91
CA SER A 972 33.81 -68.05 -7.87
C SER A 972 32.91 -67.77 -6.65
N ILE A 973 33.35 -66.94 -5.69
CA ILE A 973 32.50 -66.49 -4.58
C ILE A 973 31.51 -65.45 -5.12
N ALA A 974 30.21 -65.72 -5.04
CA ALA A 974 29.14 -64.85 -5.53
C ALA A 974 27.96 -64.81 -4.53
N VAL A 975 27.10 -63.79 -4.63
CA VAL A 975 25.99 -63.54 -3.68
C VAL A 975 25.03 -64.74 -3.59
N GLU A 976 24.68 -65.34 -4.72
CA GLU A 976 23.79 -66.51 -4.80
C GLU A 976 24.55 -67.84 -4.82
N GLY A 977 25.87 -67.82 -4.63
CA GLY A 977 26.71 -69.02 -4.72
C GLY A 977 26.67 -69.84 -3.43
N ALA A 978 26.37 -71.14 -3.56
CA ALA A 978 26.36 -72.13 -2.46
C ALA A 978 27.76 -72.48 -1.89
N GLY A 979 28.72 -71.57 -2.04
CA GLY A 979 30.07 -71.71 -1.52
C GLY A 979 30.14 -71.43 -0.03
N LEU A 980 31.07 -72.11 0.64
CA LEU A 980 31.20 -72.12 2.10
C LEU A 980 32.45 -71.36 2.51
N LEU A 981 32.34 -70.45 3.47
CA LEU A 981 33.49 -70.03 4.28
C LEU A 981 33.76 -71.11 5.33
N VAL A 982 35.02 -71.45 5.55
CA VAL A 982 35.47 -72.55 6.41
C VAL A 982 36.46 -72.01 7.44
N LYS A 983 36.29 -72.40 8.71
CA LYS A 983 37.23 -72.02 9.77
C LYS A 983 38.64 -72.52 9.47
N PRO A 984 39.68 -71.71 9.74
CA PRO A 984 41.08 -72.11 9.54
C PRO A 984 41.45 -73.49 10.10
N SER A 985 41.02 -73.82 11.32
CA SER A 985 41.30 -75.10 11.96
C SER A 985 40.82 -76.31 11.15
N ALA A 986 39.57 -76.29 10.68
CA ALA A 986 38.98 -77.39 9.90
C ALA A 986 39.53 -77.46 8.47
N ALA A 987 39.89 -76.31 7.88
CA ALA A 987 40.56 -76.26 6.58
C ALA A 987 42.01 -76.81 6.67
N ARG A 988 42.77 -76.39 7.69
CA ARG A 988 44.13 -76.86 8.00
C ARG A 988 44.14 -78.36 8.27
N GLU A 989 43.26 -78.88 9.12
CA GLU A 989 43.15 -80.32 9.39
C GLU A 989 42.92 -81.15 8.11
N GLN A 990 42.12 -80.64 7.16
CA GLN A 990 41.95 -81.31 5.88
C GLN A 990 43.19 -81.23 4.98
N LEU A 991 43.89 -80.09 4.94
CA LEU A 991 45.10 -79.92 4.13
C LEU A 991 46.24 -80.82 4.62
N ASP A 992 46.43 -80.94 5.93
CA ASP A 992 47.46 -81.78 6.53
C ASP A 992 47.18 -83.28 6.28
N ARG A 993 45.90 -83.71 6.29
CA ARG A 993 45.47 -85.06 5.88
C ARG A 993 45.72 -85.38 4.39
N VAL A 994 46.13 -84.41 3.57
CA VAL A 994 46.38 -84.56 2.12
C VAL A 994 47.88 -84.55 1.78
N GLN A 995 48.78 -84.32 2.74
CA GLN A 995 50.24 -84.38 2.51
C GLN A 995 50.86 -85.73 2.93
N PRO A 996 51.43 -86.52 2.00
CA PRO A 996 52.41 -87.56 2.31
C PRO A 996 53.83 -86.96 2.38
N GLY A 997 54.59 -87.24 3.45
CA GLY A 997 55.92 -86.67 3.66
C GLY A 997 57.07 -87.48 3.03
N GLY A 998 58.14 -86.79 2.61
CA GLY A 998 59.42 -87.39 2.18
C GLY A 998 60.34 -86.41 1.43
N GLN A 999 61.63 -86.38 1.79
CA GLN A 999 62.68 -85.57 1.13
C GLN A 999 63.86 -86.45 0.61
N PRO A 1000 64.73 -85.94 -0.29
CA PRO A 1000 65.56 -86.78 -1.18
C PRO A 1000 66.99 -87.06 -0.68
N PRO A 1001 67.70 -88.01 -1.34
CA PRO A 1001 69.11 -87.78 -1.70
C PRO A 1001 69.56 -88.31 -3.09
N ARG A 1002 70.82 -88.01 -3.45
CA ARG A 1002 71.69 -88.54 -4.56
C ARG A 1002 72.95 -89.18 -3.91
N PRO A 1003 73.89 -89.92 -4.57
CA PRO A 1003 74.21 -90.02 -6.02
C PRO A 1003 74.48 -91.46 -6.58
N THR A 1004 75.23 -91.56 -7.69
CA THR A 1004 75.60 -92.69 -8.59
C THR A 1004 76.94 -93.40 -8.23
N PRO A 1005 77.54 -94.38 -8.98
CA PRO A 1005 77.22 -95.13 -10.24
C PRO A 1005 77.25 -96.69 -10.01
N PRO A 1006 77.68 -97.67 -10.87
CA PRO A 1006 78.01 -97.76 -12.33
C PRO A 1006 77.45 -99.03 -13.08
N GLU A 1007 77.93 -99.29 -14.32
CA GLU A 1007 77.94 -100.54 -15.17
C GLU A 1007 76.61 -101.29 -15.49
N GLY A 1008 76.41 -101.93 -16.67
CA GLY A 1008 77.21 -102.05 -17.91
C GLY A 1008 76.53 -102.96 -18.98
N LEU A 1009 77.01 -102.94 -20.24
CA LEU A 1009 76.51 -103.67 -21.46
C LEU A 1009 75.17 -103.16 -22.08
N GLY A 1010 74.99 -103.01 -23.41
CA GLY A 1010 75.96 -102.94 -24.52
C GLY A 1010 75.37 -103.10 -25.95
N VAL A 1011 75.70 -102.14 -26.86
CA VAL A 1011 75.71 -102.21 -28.36
C VAL A 1011 74.34 -102.41 -29.09
N GLU A 1012 73.76 -101.47 -29.87
CA GLU A 1012 74.11 -100.82 -31.17
C GLU A 1012 73.87 -101.66 -32.46
N PRO A 1013 73.78 -101.09 -33.69
CA PRO A 1013 73.42 -99.70 -34.11
C PRO A 1013 72.47 -99.62 -35.36
N GLY A 1014 72.10 -98.40 -35.79
CA GLY A 1014 71.53 -98.14 -37.14
C GLY A 1014 71.16 -96.67 -37.41
N GLY A 1015 71.75 -96.04 -38.44
CA GLY A 1015 71.48 -94.64 -38.86
C GLY A 1015 71.10 -94.51 -40.34
N GLY A 1016 70.85 -93.31 -40.90
CA GLY A 1016 70.87 -91.95 -40.32
C GLY A 1016 70.90 -90.83 -41.39
N GLY A 1017 71.11 -89.58 -40.96
CA GLY A 1017 71.27 -88.39 -41.83
C GLY A 1017 69.96 -87.65 -42.20
N ARG A 1018 69.95 -86.34 -42.49
CA ARG A 1018 70.99 -85.28 -42.50
C ARG A 1018 70.34 -83.93 -42.08
N GLY A 1019 71.08 -83.02 -41.43
CA GLY A 1019 70.63 -81.61 -41.24
C GLY A 1019 71.37 -80.79 -40.18
N ARG A 1020 72.17 -79.81 -40.60
CA ARG A 1020 72.82 -78.72 -39.83
C ARG A 1020 73.12 -77.57 -40.81
N PRO A 1021 73.44 -76.32 -40.37
CA PRO A 1021 73.21 -75.64 -39.09
C PRO A 1021 72.23 -74.43 -39.29
N SER A 1022 71.91 -73.52 -38.36
CA SER A 1022 72.77 -72.52 -37.67
C SER A 1022 71.96 -71.67 -36.66
N VAL A 1023 72.60 -70.76 -35.92
CA VAL A 1023 72.00 -69.99 -34.80
C VAL A 1023 72.03 -68.47 -35.04
N PRO A 1024 70.89 -67.78 -34.93
CA PRO A 1024 70.81 -66.31 -34.76
C PRO A 1024 70.68 -65.85 -33.28
N PRO A 1025 70.87 -64.55 -32.98
CA PRO A 1025 70.84 -63.97 -31.62
C PRO A 1025 69.42 -63.83 -31.01
N PRO A 1026 69.27 -63.49 -29.71
CA PRO A 1026 67.96 -63.48 -29.04
C PRO A 1026 67.01 -62.40 -29.58
N PRO A 1027 65.68 -62.65 -29.58
CA PRO A 1027 64.69 -61.70 -30.06
C PRO A 1027 64.55 -60.50 -29.11
N THR A 1028 64.57 -59.30 -29.67
CA THR A 1028 64.10 -58.07 -29.01
C THR A 1028 62.61 -58.17 -28.67
N PRO A 1029 62.13 -57.50 -27.60
CA PRO A 1029 60.72 -57.50 -27.25
C PRO A 1029 59.86 -56.90 -28.38
N PRO A 1030 58.64 -57.41 -28.61
CA PRO A 1030 57.79 -56.98 -29.71
C PRO A 1030 57.42 -55.50 -29.57
N ALA A 1031 57.48 -54.76 -30.69
CA ALA A 1031 57.12 -53.36 -30.74
C ALA A 1031 55.61 -53.17 -30.53
N LEU A 1032 55.23 -52.57 -29.41
CA LEU A 1032 53.83 -52.26 -29.08
C LEU A 1032 53.21 -51.30 -30.12
N PRO A 1033 51.92 -51.48 -30.49
CA PRO A 1033 51.24 -50.61 -31.45
C PRO A 1033 51.09 -49.18 -30.89
N LYS A 1034 51.58 -48.18 -31.63
CA LYS A 1034 51.67 -46.78 -31.17
C LYS A 1034 50.56 -45.86 -31.67
N ARG A 1035 49.58 -46.37 -32.42
CA ARG A 1035 48.49 -45.58 -33.01
C ARG A 1035 47.24 -46.44 -33.19
N TYR A 1036 46.11 -45.93 -32.71
CA TYR A 1036 44.78 -46.45 -33.01
C TYR A 1036 44.15 -45.63 -34.14
N TYR A 1037 43.34 -46.28 -34.99
CA TYR A 1037 42.38 -45.61 -35.86
C TYR A 1037 41.17 -46.53 -36.04
N GLY A 1038 39.99 -45.95 -36.23
CA GLY A 1038 38.75 -46.68 -36.45
C GLY A 1038 37.65 -45.74 -36.89
N THR A 1039 36.80 -46.21 -37.80
CA THR A 1039 35.63 -45.49 -38.31
C THR A 1039 34.41 -46.36 -38.06
N VAL A 1040 33.31 -45.77 -37.61
CA VAL A 1040 32.07 -46.49 -37.27
C VAL A 1040 30.86 -45.66 -37.70
N THR A 1041 30.01 -46.27 -38.53
CA THR A 1041 28.78 -45.65 -39.03
C THR A 1041 27.70 -45.72 -37.95
N LEU A 1042 27.09 -44.59 -37.62
CA LEU A 1042 26.05 -44.50 -36.58
C LEU A 1042 24.66 -44.45 -37.22
N GLU A 1043 23.68 -45.14 -36.65
CA GLU A 1043 22.29 -45.01 -37.10
C GLU A 1043 21.76 -43.60 -36.76
N ALA A 1044 21.24 -42.88 -37.76
CA ALA A 1044 20.74 -41.50 -37.60
C ALA A 1044 19.68 -41.35 -36.49
N ALA A 1045 18.89 -42.41 -36.22
CA ALA A 1045 17.88 -42.45 -35.17
C ALA A 1045 18.43 -42.74 -33.76
N ARG A 1046 19.72 -43.09 -33.61
CA ARG A 1046 20.32 -43.57 -32.35
C ARG A 1046 21.67 -42.96 -31.99
N VAL A 1047 22.26 -42.13 -32.85
CA VAL A 1047 23.56 -41.43 -32.71
C VAL A 1047 23.97 -41.13 -31.27
N GLY A 1048 23.11 -40.49 -30.46
CA GLY A 1048 23.44 -40.12 -29.08
C GLY A 1048 23.73 -41.30 -28.13
N ARG A 1049 23.05 -42.44 -28.30
CA ARG A 1049 23.33 -43.67 -27.53
C ARG A 1049 24.63 -44.32 -28.02
N ASP A 1050 24.78 -44.43 -29.32
CA ASP A 1050 25.87 -45.21 -29.91
C ASP A 1050 27.21 -44.46 -29.80
N ALA A 1051 27.20 -43.14 -29.99
CA ALA A 1051 28.35 -42.28 -29.68
C ALA A 1051 28.68 -42.26 -28.18
N GLY A 1052 27.68 -42.31 -27.29
CA GLY A 1052 27.89 -42.49 -25.86
C GLY A 1052 28.61 -43.81 -25.55
N LYS A 1053 28.15 -44.92 -26.15
CA LYS A 1053 28.80 -46.22 -26.00
C LYS A 1053 30.22 -46.26 -26.57
N ILE A 1054 30.49 -45.57 -27.68
CA ILE A 1054 31.86 -45.41 -28.21
C ILE A 1054 32.73 -44.56 -27.28
N ALA A 1055 32.15 -43.56 -26.62
CA ALA A 1055 32.86 -42.76 -25.62
C ALA A 1055 33.28 -43.61 -24.41
N GLU A 1056 32.39 -44.46 -23.91
CA GLU A 1056 32.65 -45.36 -22.79
C GLU A 1056 33.61 -46.51 -23.17
N GLU A 1057 33.31 -47.28 -24.21
CA GLU A 1057 33.99 -48.55 -24.54
C GLU A 1057 35.28 -48.38 -25.37
N VAL A 1058 35.56 -47.18 -25.91
CA VAL A 1058 36.75 -46.94 -26.77
C VAL A 1058 37.50 -45.67 -26.37
N ILE A 1059 36.82 -44.51 -26.32
CA ILE A 1059 37.50 -43.24 -26.10
C ILE A 1059 38.04 -43.14 -24.67
N SER A 1060 37.30 -43.61 -23.65
CA SER A 1060 37.73 -43.58 -22.25
C SER A 1060 39.06 -44.33 -22.04
N HIS A 1061 39.17 -45.53 -22.62
CA HIS A 1061 40.36 -46.38 -22.51
C HIS A 1061 41.57 -45.83 -23.28
N LEU A 1062 41.35 -45.10 -24.38
CA LEU A 1062 42.43 -44.45 -25.14
C LEU A 1062 42.86 -43.11 -24.53
N ALA A 1063 41.93 -42.37 -23.91
CA ALA A 1063 42.21 -41.09 -23.23
C ALA A 1063 42.82 -41.28 -21.83
N GLY A 1064 42.63 -42.43 -21.19
CA GLY A 1064 43.28 -42.81 -19.94
C GLY A 1064 44.75 -43.23 -20.07
N LEU A 1065 45.34 -43.16 -21.28
CA LEU A 1065 46.75 -43.47 -21.51
C LEU A 1065 47.60 -42.19 -21.42
N ASP A 1066 48.61 -42.21 -20.57
CA ASP A 1066 49.39 -41.03 -20.23
C ASP A 1066 50.12 -40.43 -21.46
N GLY A 1067 49.89 -39.15 -21.73
CA GLY A 1067 50.37 -38.45 -22.93
C GLY A 1067 49.63 -38.74 -24.25
N ALA A 1068 48.54 -39.52 -24.26
CA ALA A 1068 47.81 -39.83 -25.48
C ALA A 1068 46.97 -38.64 -26.00
N LYS A 1069 47.25 -38.18 -27.23
CA LYS A 1069 46.45 -37.14 -27.91
C LYS A 1069 45.34 -37.77 -28.77
N VAL A 1070 44.17 -37.96 -28.17
CA VAL A 1070 42.97 -38.44 -28.87
C VAL A 1070 42.29 -37.29 -29.61
N THR A 1071 42.02 -37.48 -30.91
CA THR A 1071 41.22 -36.57 -31.74
C THR A 1071 40.02 -37.34 -32.26
N VAL A 1072 38.81 -36.78 -32.11
CA VAL A 1072 37.56 -37.36 -32.61
C VAL A 1072 37.03 -36.46 -33.72
N THR A 1073 36.76 -37.03 -34.89
CA THR A 1073 36.13 -36.33 -36.02
C THR A 1073 34.74 -36.91 -36.21
N LEU A 1074 33.71 -36.06 -36.17
CA LEU A 1074 32.34 -36.43 -36.53
C LEU A 1074 32.05 -35.95 -37.94
N GLU A 1075 31.87 -36.89 -38.87
CA GLU A 1075 31.46 -36.63 -40.24
C GLU A 1075 29.97 -36.94 -40.39
N ILE A 1076 29.24 -36.07 -41.10
CA ILE A 1076 27.80 -36.20 -41.31
C ILE A 1076 27.54 -36.03 -42.80
N SER A 1077 27.13 -37.12 -43.46
CA SER A 1077 26.69 -37.14 -44.86
C SER A 1077 25.25 -37.66 -44.94
N ALA A 1078 24.47 -37.09 -45.84
CA ALA A 1078 23.06 -37.42 -46.02
C ALA A 1078 22.66 -37.24 -47.50
N GLU A 1079 22.43 -38.35 -48.19
CA GLU A 1079 21.92 -38.38 -49.55
C GLU A 1079 20.39 -38.30 -49.54
N VAL A 1080 19.80 -37.35 -50.28
CA VAL A 1080 18.35 -37.10 -50.27
C VAL A 1080 17.83 -37.04 -51.72
N PRO A 1081 17.42 -38.19 -52.31
CA PRO A 1081 17.08 -38.28 -53.73
C PRO A 1081 15.90 -37.41 -54.22
N GLY A 1082 15.08 -36.89 -53.30
CA GLY A 1082 14.00 -35.93 -53.61
C GLY A 1082 14.41 -34.45 -53.52
N GLY A 1083 15.68 -34.15 -53.22
CA GLY A 1083 16.15 -32.82 -52.85
C GLY A 1083 15.82 -32.44 -51.40
N VAL A 1084 16.54 -31.46 -50.84
CA VAL A 1084 16.36 -31.00 -49.46
C VAL A 1084 15.52 -29.71 -49.45
N PRO A 1085 14.39 -29.65 -48.71
CA PRO A 1085 13.58 -28.44 -48.60
C PRO A 1085 14.35 -27.22 -48.06
N GLU A 1086 14.13 -26.05 -48.64
CA GLU A 1086 14.92 -24.84 -48.39
C GLU A 1086 14.89 -24.36 -46.92
N ASN A 1087 13.77 -24.58 -46.22
CA ASN A 1087 13.67 -24.33 -44.78
C ASN A 1087 14.61 -25.23 -43.96
N VAL A 1088 14.77 -26.49 -44.36
CA VAL A 1088 15.69 -27.44 -43.72
C VAL A 1088 17.15 -27.07 -44.04
N VAL A 1089 17.45 -26.74 -45.29
CA VAL A 1089 18.77 -26.23 -45.72
C VAL A 1089 19.19 -25.04 -44.85
N ARG A 1090 18.29 -24.05 -44.66
CA ARG A 1090 18.58 -22.88 -43.82
C ARG A 1090 18.87 -23.26 -42.37
N ILE A 1091 18.01 -24.08 -41.75
CA ILE A 1091 18.16 -24.52 -40.35
C ILE A 1091 19.49 -25.27 -40.14
N VAL A 1092 19.85 -26.18 -41.04
CA VAL A 1092 21.09 -26.96 -40.91
C VAL A 1092 22.34 -26.08 -41.07
N MET A 1093 22.36 -25.15 -42.04
CA MET A 1093 23.49 -24.22 -42.23
C MET A 1093 23.61 -23.17 -41.10
N GLU A 1094 22.51 -22.75 -40.50
CA GLU A 1094 22.50 -21.82 -39.37
C GLU A 1094 22.97 -22.50 -38.07
N ASN A 1095 22.50 -23.71 -37.80
CA ASN A 1095 22.96 -24.54 -36.68
C ASN A 1095 24.43 -24.98 -36.85
N GLY A 1096 24.83 -25.41 -38.04
CA GLY A 1096 26.21 -25.82 -38.34
C GLY A 1096 27.23 -24.69 -38.18
N ARG A 1097 26.85 -23.44 -38.51
CA ARG A 1097 27.66 -22.25 -38.20
C ARG A 1097 27.75 -21.99 -36.70
N THR A 1098 26.63 -22.08 -36.00
CA THR A 1098 26.55 -21.88 -34.54
C THR A 1098 27.38 -22.92 -33.77
N LEU A 1099 27.36 -24.17 -34.22
CA LEU A 1099 28.14 -25.30 -33.71
C LEU A 1099 29.58 -25.38 -34.27
N ARG A 1100 30.01 -24.40 -35.08
CA ARG A 1100 31.37 -24.25 -35.64
C ARG A 1100 31.87 -25.46 -36.45
N PHE A 1101 31.02 -26.04 -37.30
CA PHE A 1101 31.42 -27.08 -38.25
C PHE A 1101 32.52 -26.57 -39.19
N ALA A 1102 33.64 -27.31 -39.27
CA ALA A 1102 34.84 -26.91 -40.00
C ALA A 1102 34.67 -26.89 -41.53
N GLY A 1103 33.74 -27.69 -42.05
CA GLY A 1103 33.23 -27.64 -43.42
C GLY A 1103 31.74 -27.98 -43.39
N GLN A 1104 30.93 -27.24 -44.15
CA GLN A 1104 29.48 -27.43 -44.22
C GLN A 1104 28.93 -26.81 -45.51
N GLY A 1105 27.99 -27.49 -46.15
CA GLY A 1105 27.35 -27.05 -47.38
C GLY A 1105 26.30 -28.07 -47.84
N PHE A 1106 25.42 -27.64 -48.73
CA PHE A 1106 24.58 -28.53 -49.53
C PHE A 1106 25.02 -28.35 -50.98
N GLU A 1107 25.60 -29.40 -51.55
CA GLU A 1107 25.97 -29.42 -52.96
C GLU A 1107 24.72 -29.68 -53.82
N ARG A 1108 24.78 -29.24 -55.08
CA ARG A 1108 23.81 -29.56 -56.12
C ARG A 1108 24.55 -30.29 -57.23
N GLU A 1109 23.97 -31.37 -57.74
CA GLU A 1109 24.34 -31.93 -59.04
C GLU A 1109 24.02 -30.95 -60.18
#